data_AF-A0A2G8L5W6-F1
#
_entry.id   AF-A0A2G8L5W6-F1
#
_cell.length_a   1.000
_cell.length_b   1.000
_cell.length_c   1.000
_cell.angle_alpha   90.00
_cell.angle_beta   90.00
_cell.angle_gamma   90.00
#
_symmetry.space_group_name_H-M   'P 1'
#
loop_
_entity.id
_entity.type
_entity.pdbx_description
1 polymer ?
#
loop_
_entity_poly.entity_id
_entity_poly.type
_entity_poly.pdbx_seq_one_letter_code
_entity_poly.pdbx_strand_id
1 'polypeptide(L)'
;MRVQSLTCFGQHNASGGELFVECCRHINLYELDYFGIEYYSKGNKMVWVEPEKPLTKQVDSPKKVLFHFSVKFYLADPGQLHDEFTKYLFGLQVKKDLANGRLPCSENTAALMASYILQAEVGDYNPVEHEDGRYITNFRFVPNQQPSMESKIQEYHKNHIGQTPADADFNLLDVARRLEMYGVRLYPARDYENVQLNLAVCHQGVLVFQSNARINTFSWAKIRKVSFKRKRFLIKLHPEGFGYPRSTVEFLMGVRNDCKRFWKACVEHHTFFRLSKPGKPRIRNRLMSRGSTFRFSGKTQKQVVETLRTVPPRPSMSLNASRTSSRSLGAPRTTTPLAIDMTETIVSDHQSTPNLTYNYQEGARQNGTPQSESASSPPSSTPVTPKHDNSRITIHKGQSSSSITYEYTVTEDHQRQVSPTETNKGGSGDHDVSSAAEESQEAVKQPTANGEAQPAVDAMSSPVLSPSKTITATQESSTPVQDTAQEDENHVKKVKRHPPDKAYFIAKEILTTERTYLKDLEVIVVWFRRAAANEVTQPDMLENLFEHLEPIYDFHCKFLKEIEQRLTSWEGRANTEVKGSYQGVGDIMLKNVQHLKVYNKYLEKLEEILNQVENLVRKNKSFETFYREFEVQKVCYLPFNTFLLKPLQRLLHYQLILDRLVKYYPETHPDYKDCKAAVAEVGELTSNLVNDLKQIGNFLKLTELQRDLVGMDNLVQPGRQFIREGCLHKLSRKGYQQRMFFLFSDMLLYTSKGVTSSNQFKVHGQIPLKGVVIEDSELDRSVANCFTLYGGNKTVVIAASNPEEKDRWMSDIKSAMALCQDNETTTTVTTPDQDSAFDESEDDVSSPSRSLERQSNTGPILQYLCAGIGTPNQLSGFLLRKFKNSNGWQKLWVVFTNFCLFFYKSYQDGYPLASLPLLGYTITQPGEEDEINKDYVFKLQFKTHVYFFRAESEYTFYRWMEVLKTATYSSKVEES
;
A
#
# COMPACT_ATOMS: atom_id res chain seq x y z
N MET A 1 4.59 38.73 -2.94
CA MET A 1 3.68 37.57 -2.94
C MET A 1 2.24 38.05 -3.05
N ARG A 2 1.64 38.11 -4.25
CA ARG A 2 0.48 38.99 -4.52
C ARG A 2 -0.90 38.36 -4.71
N VAL A 3 -1.12 37.07 -4.44
CA VAL A 3 -2.43 36.46 -4.74
C VAL A 3 -2.83 35.54 -3.60
N GLN A 4 -3.83 35.95 -2.79
CA GLN A 4 -4.73 35.06 -2.01
C GLN A 4 -5.72 35.80 -1.10
N SER A 5 -5.67 37.13 -1.02
CA SER A 5 -6.59 37.92 -0.19
C SER A 5 -7.51 38.76 -1.07
N LEU A 6 -8.81 38.73 -0.79
CA LEU A 6 -9.84 39.52 -1.45
C LEU A 6 -10.59 40.37 -0.42
N THR A 7 -10.75 41.66 -0.72
CA THR A 7 -11.62 42.56 0.05
C THR A 7 -12.95 42.71 -0.68
N CYS A 8 -14.00 42.11 -0.16
CA CYS A 8 -15.32 42.19 -0.77
C CYS A 8 -16.06 43.46 -0.32
N PHE A 9 -16.35 44.38 -1.25
CA PHE A 9 -17.30 45.47 -1.03
C PHE A 9 -18.73 44.95 -1.25
N GLY A 10 -19.20 44.12 -0.33
CA GLY A 10 -20.45 43.39 -0.48
C GLY A 10 -21.68 44.29 -0.65
N GLN A 11 -22.47 43.99 -1.70
CA GLN A 11 -23.91 44.23 -1.71
C GLN A 11 -24.53 43.59 -0.45
N HIS A 12 -25.47 44.28 0.18
CA HIS A 12 -25.91 44.05 1.57
C HIS A 12 -26.47 42.62 1.87
N ASN A 13 -26.71 41.78 0.86
CA ASN A 13 -27.38 40.49 0.98
C ASN A 13 -26.68 39.28 0.31
N ALA A 14 -25.47 39.42 -0.24
CA ALA A 14 -24.80 38.31 -0.93
C ALA A 14 -24.52 37.10 -0.01
N SER A 15 -24.72 35.90 -0.54
CA SER A 15 -24.38 34.62 0.09
C SER A 15 -22.90 34.29 -0.03
N GLY A 16 -22.41 33.40 0.85
CA GLY A 16 -21.04 32.89 0.75
C GLY A 16 -20.76 32.18 -0.58
N GLY A 17 -21.75 31.49 -1.14
CA GLY A 17 -21.63 30.79 -2.41
C GLY A 17 -21.51 31.74 -3.60
N GLU A 18 -22.30 32.81 -3.63
CA GLU A 18 -22.20 33.86 -4.66
C GLU A 18 -20.83 34.54 -4.64
N LEU A 19 -20.31 34.86 -3.45
CA LEU A 19 -18.95 35.39 -3.30
C LEU A 19 -17.91 34.43 -3.88
N PHE A 20 -18.01 33.14 -3.56
CA PHE A 20 -17.05 32.14 -4.03
C PHE A 20 -17.07 31.95 -5.55
N VAL A 21 -18.27 31.83 -6.14
CA VAL A 21 -18.43 31.70 -7.60
C VAL A 21 -17.86 32.92 -8.30
N GLU A 22 -18.13 34.12 -7.78
CA GLU A 22 -17.63 35.36 -8.38
C GLU A 22 -16.09 35.47 -8.27
N CYS A 23 -15.50 35.02 -7.16
CA CYS A 23 -14.04 34.91 -7.04
C CYS A 23 -13.46 33.95 -8.10
N CYS A 24 -14.03 32.74 -8.22
CA CYS A 24 -13.58 31.74 -9.18
C CYS A 24 -13.73 32.22 -10.63
N ARG A 25 -14.82 32.94 -10.93
CA ARG A 25 -15.07 33.56 -12.24
C ARG A 25 -14.02 34.63 -12.55
N HIS A 26 -13.66 35.46 -11.57
CA HIS A 26 -12.68 36.53 -11.78
C HIS A 26 -11.26 35.98 -12.03
N ILE A 27 -10.86 34.93 -11.30
CA ILE A 27 -9.56 34.28 -11.50
C ILE A 27 -9.57 33.20 -12.59
N ASN A 28 -10.70 33.02 -13.29
CA ASN A 28 -10.89 32.03 -14.36
C ASN A 28 -10.53 30.58 -13.94
N LEU A 29 -10.92 30.17 -12.73
CA LEU A 29 -10.60 28.85 -12.18
C LEU A 29 -11.59 27.76 -12.62
N TYR A 30 -11.07 26.68 -13.20
CA TYR A 30 -11.85 25.53 -13.67
C TYR A 30 -12.08 24.47 -12.59
N GLU A 31 -11.04 24.08 -11.87
CA GLU A 31 -11.11 23.07 -10.81
C GLU A 31 -11.48 23.71 -9.45
N LEU A 32 -12.54 24.53 -9.44
CA LEU A 32 -12.97 25.32 -8.28
C LEU A 32 -13.35 24.47 -7.06
N ASP A 33 -13.80 23.23 -7.26
CA ASP A 33 -14.33 22.37 -6.20
C ASP A 33 -13.30 22.01 -5.11
N TYR A 34 -12.00 22.23 -5.34
CA TYR A 34 -10.94 22.03 -4.34
C TYR A 34 -10.76 23.20 -3.35
N PHE A 35 -11.37 24.35 -3.62
CA PHE A 35 -11.13 25.61 -2.91
C PHE A 35 -12.31 26.04 -2.05
N GLY A 36 -12.05 27.01 -1.18
CA GLY A 36 -13.07 27.70 -0.41
C GLY A 36 -12.60 29.10 0.02
N ILE A 37 -13.49 29.81 0.73
CA ILE A 37 -13.18 31.12 1.30
C ILE A 37 -13.14 31.02 2.82
N GLU A 38 -12.10 31.56 3.44
CA GLU A 38 -11.96 31.68 4.88
C GLU A 38 -11.72 33.12 5.33
N TYR A 39 -12.04 33.42 6.59
CA TYR A 39 -11.79 34.71 7.20
C TYR A 39 -11.40 34.55 8.66
N TYR A 40 -10.71 35.54 9.21
CA TYR A 40 -10.44 35.60 10.64
C TYR A 40 -11.63 36.21 11.38
N SER A 41 -12.17 35.45 12.32
CA SER A 41 -13.21 35.96 13.23
C SER A 41 -12.59 36.89 14.30
N LYS A 42 -13.43 37.65 15.02
CA LYS A 42 -12.99 38.57 16.10
C LYS A 42 -12.07 37.96 17.17
N GLY A 43 -12.10 36.63 17.34
CA GLY A 43 -11.21 35.91 18.28
C GLY A 43 -9.94 35.36 17.62
N ASN A 44 -9.50 35.94 16.51
CA ASN A 44 -8.40 35.48 15.64
C ASN A 44 -8.49 33.99 15.23
N LYS A 45 -9.69 33.41 15.25
CA LYS A 45 -9.92 32.06 14.74
C LYS A 45 -10.28 32.13 13.28
N MET A 46 -9.56 31.38 12.45
CA MET A 46 -9.90 31.22 11.04
C MET A 46 -11.15 30.34 10.88
N VAL A 47 -12.08 30.79 10.05
CA VAL A 47 -13.40 30.17 9.83
C VAL A 47 -13.71 30.13 8.34
N TRP A 48 -14.16 28.97 7.85
CA TRP A 48 -14.70 28.83 6.49
C TRP A 48 -16.04 29.56 6.35
N VAL A 49 -16.20 30.32 5.27
CA VAL A 49 -17.47 30.92 4.86
C VAL A 49 -18.43 29.83 4.43
N GLU A 50 -19.64 29.81 5.00
CA GLU A 50 -20.70 28.87 4.66
C GLU A 50 -21.41 29.32 3.37
N PRO A 51 -21.46 28.48 2.31
CA PRO A 51 -22.02 28.89 1.02
C PRO A 51 -23.50 29.29 1.06
N GLU A 52 -24.31 28.55 1.83
CA GLU A 52 -25.77 28.71 1.91
C GLU A 52 -26.21 29.88 2.81
N LYS A 53 -25.28 30.57 3.47
CA LYS A 53 -25.59 31.66 4.40
C LYS A 53 -25.24 33.03 3.81
N PRO A 54 -26.10 34.04 3.99
CA PRO A 54 -25.74 35.43 3.73
C PRO A 54 -24.50 35.84 4.53
N LEU A 55 -23.59 36.60 3.92
CA LEU A 55 -22.36 37.07 4.57
C LEU A 55 -22.65 37.86 5.84
N THR A 56 -23.68 38.71 5.82
CA THR A 56 -24.14 39.51 6.98
C THR A 56 -24.62 38.67 8.17
N LYS A 57 -24.97 37.40 7.96
CA LYS A 57 -25.41 36.47 9.03
C LYS A 57 -24.30 35.61 9.61
N GLN A 58 -23.08 35.70 9.08
CA GLN A 58 -21.95 34.86 9.52
C GLN A 58 -20.64 35.64 9.71
N VAL A 59 -20.49 36.79 9.06
CA VAL A 59 -19.34 37.68 9.20
C VAL A 59 -19.78 38.99 9.81
N ASP A 60 -19.10 39.40 10.87
CA ASP A 60 -19.30 40.70 11.48
C ASP A 60 -18.73 41.79 10.57
N SER A 61 -19.55 42.75 10.17
CA SER A 61 -19.16 43.84 9.26
C SER A 61 -18.41 43.36 8.01
N PRO A 62 -19.05 42.57 7.11
CA PRO A 62 -18.36 41.90 5.99
C PRO A 62 -17.51 42.82 5.11
N LYS A 63 -17.91 44.10 4.98
CA LYS A 63 -17.19 45.13 4.21
C LYS A 63 -15.81 45.51 4.79
N LYS A 64 -15.53 45.14 6.04
CA LYS A 64 -14.27 45.43 6.75
C LYS A 64 -13.43 44.17 6.99
N VAL A 65 -13.85 43.02 6.45
CA VAL A 65 -13.20 41.73 6.68
C VAL A 65 -12.44 41.31 5.43
N LEU A 66 -11.20 40.87 5.63
CA LEU A 66 -10.38 40.28 4.58
C LEU A 66 -10.74 38.79 4.42
N PHE A 67 -11.15 38.43 3.20
CA PHE A 67 -11.46 37.06 2.84
C PHE A 67 -10.25 36.43 2.15
N HIS A 68 -9.93 35.21 2.51
CA HIS A 68 -8.80 34.47 1.97
C HIS A 68 -9.33 33.33 1.09
N PHE A 69 -8.88 33.31 -0.16
CA PHE A 69 -9.14 32.19 -1.05
C PHE A 69 -8.12 31.09 -0.73
N SER A 70 -8.56 29.88 -0.41
CA SER A 70 -7.66 28.86 0.14
C SER A 70 -8.04 27.45 -0.30
N VAL A 71 -7.05 26.57 -0.37
CA VAL A 71 -7.26 25.15 -0.66
C VAL A 71 -8.02 24.53 0.51
N LYS A 72 -9.16 23.94 0.21
CA LYS A 72 -10.03 23.27 1.19
C LYS A 72 -9.86 21.76 1.17
N PHE A 73 -9.73 21.17 -0.01
CA PHE A 73 -9.60 19.72 -0.19
C PHE A 73 -8.25 19.37 -0.82
N TYR A 74 -7.28 19.01 0.04
CA TYR A 74 -5.96 18.58 -0.39
C TYR A 74 -5.99 17.15 -0.92
N LEU A 75 -5.49 16.96 -2.14
CA LEU A 75 -5.40 15.65 -2.77
C LEU A 75 -4.24 14.83 -2.20
N ALA A 76 -4.38 13.51 -2.23
CA ALA A 76 -3.30 12.58 -1.88
C ALA A 76 -2.15 12.63 -2.90
N ASP A 77 -2.52 12.87 -4.15
CA ASP A 77 -1.66 12.90 -5.31
C ASP A 77 -1.94 14.18 -6.12
N PRO A 78 -1.04 15.18 -6.07
CA PRO A 78 -1.13 16.40 -6.86
C PRO A 78 -1.16 16.16 -8.38
N GLY A 79 -0.71 15.00 -8.87
CA GLY A 79 -0.80 14.61 -10.28
C GLY A 79 -2.23 14.44 -10.78
N GLN A 80 -3.21 14.35 -9.88
CA GLN A 80 -4.63 14.33 -10.22
C GLN A 80 -5.22 15.72 -10.54
N LEU A 81 -4.47 16.80 -10.29
CA LEU A 81 -4.85 18.14 -10.74
C LEU A 81 -4.59 18.23 -12.24
N HIS A 82 -5.63 18.50 -13.01
CA HIS A 82 -5.51 18.55 -14.46
C HIS A 82 -4.99 19.92 -14.94
N ASP A 83 -5.43 21.00 -14.28
CA ASP A 83 -5.13 22.37 -14.67
C ASP A 83 -3.84 22.88 -14.01
N GLU A 84 -2.93 23.42 -14.82
CA GLU A 84 -1.65 23.99 -14.36
C GLU A 84 -1.87 25.18 -13.42
N PHE A 85 -2.88 26.01 -13.70
CA PHE A 85 -3.21 27.14 -12.83
C PHE A 85 -3.69 26.66 -11.45
N THR A 86 -4.45 25.56 -11.41
CA THR A 86 -4.86 24.91 -10.17
C THR A 86 -3.66 24.39 -9.37
N LYS A 87 -2.67 23.76 -10.03
CA LYS A 87 -1.41 23.35 -9.38
C LYS A 87 -0.66 24.55 -8.79
N TYR A 88 -0.56 25.63 -9.55
CA TYR A 88 0.05 26.87 -9.07
C TYR A 88 -0.66 27.43 -7.83
N LEU A 89 -1.99 27.45 -7.80
CA LEU A 89 -2.75 27.89 -6.61
C LEU A 89 -2.51 26.99 -5.39
N PHE A 90 -2.35 25.68 -5.59
CA PHE A 90 -1.91 24.75 -4.55
C PHE A 90 -0.47 25.05 -4.09
N GLY A 91 0.43 25.35 -5.02
CA GLY A 91 1.81 25.77 -4.74
C GLY A 91 1.86 27.03 -3.88
N LEU A 92 1.05 28.04 -4.20
CA LEU A 92 0.90 29.27 -3.39
C LEU A 92 0.41 28.97 -1.97
N GLN A 93 -0.53 28.04 -1.82
CA GLN A 93 -1.00 27.62 -0.51
C GLN A 93 0.09 26.92 0.31
N VAL A 94 0.89 26.04 -0.32
CA VAL A 94 2.05 25.39 0.32
C VAL A 94 3.11 26.41 0.72
N LYS A 95 3.42 27.37 -0.17
CA LYS A 95 4.31 28.50 0.12
C LYS A 95 3.84 29.29 1.35
N LYS A 96 2.55 29.62 1.42
CA LYS A 96 1.94 30.28 2.58
C LYS A 96 2.07 29.45 3.85
N ASP A 97 1.81 28.14 3.78
CA ASP A 97 1.91 27.27 4.95
C ASP A 97 3.37 27.07 5.40
N LEU A 98 4.33 27.06 4.49
CA LEU A 98 5.77 27.03 4.79
C LEU A 98 6.24 28.33 5.47
N ALA A 99 5.87 29.48 4.89
CA ALA A 99 6.25 30.80 5.41
C ALA A 99 5.67 31.10 6.80
N ASN A 100 4.49 30.55 7.10
CA ASN A 100 3.83 30.69 8.41
C ASN A 100 4.25 29.59 9.41
N GLY A 101 5.15 28.67 9.04
CA GLY A 101 5.60 27.59 9.92
C GLY A 101 4.56 26.49 10.18
N ARG A 102 3.52 26.39 9.34
CA ARG A 102 2.48 25.36 9.42
C ARG A 102 2.90 24.02 8.80
N LEU A 103 3.98 24.01 8.02
CA LEU A 103 4.62 22.82 7.47
C LEU A 103 5.99 22.58 8.15
N PRO A 104 6.03 22.06 9.39
CA PRO A 104 7.28 21.72 10.04
C PRO A 104 8.04 20.67 9.22
N CYS A 105 9.29 20.97 8.90
CA CYS A 105 10.19 20.08 8.15
C CYS A 105 11.65 20.42 8.48
N SER A 106 12.58 19.59 8.01
CA SER A 106 14.02 19.85 8.20
C SER A 106 14.47 21.10 7.44
N GLU A 107 15.54 21.74 7.89
CA GLU A 107 16.13 22.91 7.21
C GLU A 107 16.41 22.64 5.73
N ASN A 108 16.94 21.46 5.41
CA ASN A 108 17.23 21.06 4.02
C ASN A 108 15.96 20.88 3.20
N THR A 109 14.90 20.30 3.78
CA THR A 109 13.61 20.16 3.10
C THR A 109 12.95 21.52 2.85
N ALA A 110 13.01 22.42 3.83
CA ALA A 110 12.51 23.79 3.68
C ALA A 110 13.28 24.56 2.60
N ALA A 111 14.61 24.43 2.57
CA ALA A 111 15.46 25.04 1.54
C ALA A 111 15.15 24.48 0.14
N LEU A 112 14.94 23.16 0.02
CA LEU A 112 14.54 22.54 -1.24
C LEU A 112 13.17 23.04 -1.72
N MET A 113 12.17 23.09 -0.84
CA MET A 113 10.85 23.64 -1.19
C MET A 113 10.93 25.12 -1.57
N ALA A 114 11.71 25.92 -0.83
CA ALA A 114 11.97 27.32 -1.15
C ALA A 114 12.64 27.49 -2.52
N SER A 115 13.57 26.59 -2.89
CA SER A 115 14.23 26.62 -4.21
C SER A 115 13.28 26.33 -5.37
N TYR A 116 12.29 25.44 -5.20
CA TYR A 116 11.25 25.24 -6.22
C TYR A 116 10.32 26.44 -6.34
N ILE A 117 9.95 27.06 -5.20
CA ILE A 117 9.17 28.30 -5.21
C ILE A 117 9.96 29.41 -5.95
N LEU A 118 11.26 29.48 -5.73
CA LEU A 118 12.14 30.45 -6.35
C LEU A 118 12.26 30.21 -7.86
N GLN A 119 12.49 28.96 -8.29
CA GLN A 119 12.52 28.56 -9.70
C GLN A 119 11.20 28.92 -10.42
N ALA A 120 10.05 28.73 -9.76
CA ALA A 120 8.75 29.04 -10.34
C ALA A 120 8.48 30.55 -10.51
N GLU A 121 9.04 31.38 -9.63
CA GLU A 121 8.78 32.84 -9.57
C GLU A 121 9.84 33.66 -10.32
N VAL A 122 11.09 33.22 -10.29
CA VAL A 122 12.26 33.94 -10.84
C VAL A 122 12.74 33.32 -12.16
N GLY A 123 12.51 32.03 -12.40
CA GLY A 123 13.07 31.29 -13.52
C GLY A 123 14.51 30.85 -13.24
N ASP A 124 15.22 30.40 -14.28
CA ASP A 124 16.54 29.79 -14.16
C ASP A 124 17.58 30.67 -13.45
N TYR A 125 18.49 30.03 -12.73
CA TYR A 125 19.60 30.71 -12.08
C TYR A 125 20.55 31.37 -13.10
N ASN A 126 20.69 32.70 -13.04
CA ASN A 126 21.68 33.46 -13.78
C ASN A 126 22.88 33.85 -12.87
N PRO A 127 24.10 33.34 -13.15
CA PRO A 127 25.28 33.67 -12.36
C PRO A 127 25.60 35.16 -12.24
N VAL A 128 25.20 35.99 -13.21
CA VAL A 128 25.49 37.44 -13.20
C VAL A 128 24.50 38.21 -12.33
N GLU A 129 23.24 37.81 -12.33
CA GLU A 129 22.16 38.52 -11.64
C GLU A 129 21.91 37.98 -10.21
N HIS A 130 22.31 36.74 -9.95
CA HIS A 130 21.95 36.01 -8.73
C HIS A 130 23.16 35.68 -7.84
N GLU A 131 24.36 36.18 -8.16
CA GLU A 131 25.58 35.89 -7.39
C GLU A 131 25.50 36.38 -5.95
N ASP A 132 24.97 37.59 -5.76
CA ASP A 132 24.93 38.30 -4.48
C ASP A 132 23.89 37.76 -3.48
N GLY A 133 23.07 36.80 -3.90
CA GLY A 133 22.03 36.16 -3.08
C GLY A 133 20.85 37.06 -2.69
N ARG A 134 20.87 38.37 -3.02
CA ARG A 134 19.86 39.33 -2.56
C ARG A 134 18.45 39.04 -3.08
N TYR A 135 18.38 38.41 -4.26
CA TYR A 135 17.13 37.97 -4.85
C TYR A 135 16.40 36.93 -3.98
N ILE A 136 17.10 36.18 -3.12
CA ILE A 136 16.53 35.20 -2.17
C ILE A 136 16.03 35.93 -0.91
N THR A 137 16.83 36.85 -0.36
CA THR A 137 16.48 37.62 0.85
C THR A 137 15.20 38.44 0.68
N ASN A 138 14.89 38.85 -0.55
CA ASN A 138 13.62 39.52 -0.89
C ASN A 138 12.38 38.63 -0.70
N PHE A 139 12.55 37.32 -0.59
CA PHE A 139 11.48 36.37 -0.29
C PHE A 139 11.60 35.88 1.16
N ARG A 140 10.46 35.84 1.85
CA ARG A 140 10.34 35.19 3.16
C ARG A 140 9.73 33.80 3.01
N PHE A 141 10.56 32.78 2.83
CA PHE A 141 10.11 31.40 2.62
C PHE A 141 9.73 30.67 3.91
N VAL A 142 10.37 31.02 5.02
CA VAL A 142 10.14 30.43 6.35
C VAL A 142 10.10 31.53 7.44
N PRO A 143 9.52 31.26 8.63
CA PRO A 143 9.44 32.27 9.70
C PRO A 143 10.80 32.81 10.13
N ASN A 144 11.81 31.94 10.22
CA ASN A 144 13.18 32.20 10.67
C ASN A 144 14.18 31.86 9.55
N GLN A 145 14.23 32.70 8.51
CA GLN A 145 15.16 32.51 7.39
C GLN A 145 16.55 32.99 7.79
N GLN A 146 17.52 32.07 7.77
CA GLN A 146 18.91 32.34 8.16
C GLN A 146 19.82 32.38 6.92
N PRO A 147 20.95 33.11 6.94
CA PRO A 147 21.88 33.17 5.81
C PRO A 147 22.38 31.79 5.34
N SER A 148 22.60 30.85 6.26
CA SER A 148 22.98 29.46 5.93
C SER A 148 21.93 28.74 5.10
N MET A 149 20.64 29.02 5.35
CA MET A 149 19.53 28.49 4.58
C MET A 149 19.47 29.15 3.20
N GLU A 150 19.70 30.46 3.11
CA GLU A 150 19.72 31.18 1.82
C GLU A 150 20.80 30.63 0.89
N SER A 151 22.00 30.31 1.41
CA SER A 151 23.04 29.63 0.62
C SER A 151 22.60 28.27 0.09
N LYS A 152 21.91 27.46 0.91
CA LYS A 152 21.35 26.16 0.47
C LYS A 152 20.25 26.32 -0.58
N ILE A 153 19.39 27.33 -0.43
CA ILE A 153 18.35 27.66 -1.41
C ILE A 153 18.99 28.01 -2.75
N GLN A 154 20.06 28.83 -2.74
CA GLN A 154 20.81 29.21 -3.94
C GLN A 154 21.46 27.98 -4.60
N GLU A 155 22.04 27.08 -3.82
CA GLU A 155 22.65 25.83 -4.32
C GLU A 155 21.61 24.93 -5.00
N TYR A 156 20.45 24.73 -4.39
CA TYR A 156 19.38 23.96 -5.02
C TYR A 156 18.81 24.66 -6.26
N HIS A 157 18.69 25.99 -6.24
CA HIS A 157 18.22 26.75 -7.41
C HIS A 157 19.13 26.56 -8.64
N LYS A 158 20.46 26.50 -8.44
CA LYS A 158 21.43 26.18 -9.50
C LYS A 158 21.20 24.80 -10.13
N ASN A 159 20.62 23.85 -9.38
CA ASN A 159 20.35 22.49 -9.85
C ASN A 159 19.00 22.36 -10.58
N HIS A 160 18.18 23.41 -10.61
CA HIS A 160 16.85 23.38 -11.24
C HIS A 160 16.80 23.99 -12.65
N ILE A 161 17.96 24.39 -13.20
CA ILE A 161 18.06 25.00 -14.52
C ILE A 161 17.34 24.15 -15.57
N GLY A 162 16.47 24.79 -16.36
CA GLY A 162 15.68 24.14 -17.40
C GLY A 162 14.33 23.61 -16.92
N GLN A 163 14.01 23.65 -15.62
CA GLN A 163 12.67 23.33 -15.14
C GLN A 163 11.72 24.49 -15.44
N THR A 164 10.59 24.19 -16.05
CA THR A 164 9.54 25.20 -16.22
C THR A 164 8.91 25.53 -14.87
N PRO A 165 8.24 26.70 -14.72
CA PRO A 165 7.50 27.00 -13.50
C PRO A 165 6.43 25.95 -13.15
N ALA A 166 5.83 25.29 -14.15
CA ALA A 166 4.86 24.22 -13.93
C ALA A 166 5.53 22.96 -13.34
N ASP A 167 6.72 22.61 -13.82
CA ASP A 167 7.53 21.51 -13.26
C ASP A 167 7.96 21.81 -11.82
N ALA A 168 8.38 23.05 -11.56
CA ALA A 168 8.78 23.51 -10.24
C ALA A 168 7.58 23.50 -9.25
N ASP A 169 6.41 23.98 -9.66
CA ASP A 169 5.17 23.90 -8.87
C ASP A 169 4.80 22.43 -8.58
N PHE A 170 4.92 21.54 -9.56
CA PHE A 170 4.66 20.11 -9.37
C PHE A 170 5.64 19.48 -8.37
N ASN A 171 6.94 19.73 -8.53
CA ASN A 171 7.99 19.22 -7.64
C ASN A 171 7.81 19.74 -6.20
N LEU A 172 7.43 21.02 -6.04
CA LEU A 172 7.07 21.59 -4.74
C LEU A 172 5.94 20.80 -4.08
N LEU A 173 4.87 20.48 -4.83
CA LEU A 173 3.73 19.72 -4.32
C LEU A 173 4.09 18.26 -4.02
N ASP A 174 4.97 17.63 -4.81
CA ASP A 174 5.43 16.27 -4.59
C ASP A 174 6.31 16.12 -3.33
N VAL A 175 7.09 17.15 -3.01
CA VAL A 175 7.80 17.21 -1.72
C VAL A 175 6.82 17.49 -0.58
N ALA A 176 5.94 18.49 -0.74
CA ALA A 176 5.01 18.92 0.29
C ALA A 176 4.07 17.79 0.75
N ARG A 177 3.53 16.98 -0.18
CA ARG A 177 2.59 15.89 0.17
C ARG A 177 3.18 14.81 1.08
N ARG A 178 4.51 14.73 1.19
CA ARG A 178 5.21 13.77 2.06
C ARG A 178 5.33 14.29 3.50
N LEU A 179 5.09 15.58 3.74
CA LEU A 179 5.09 16.17 5.07
C LEU A 179 3.81 15.82 5.81
N GLU A 180 3.95 15.47 7.09
CA GLU A 180 2.86 15.00 7.93
C GLU A 180 1.73 16.05 8.11
N MET A 181 2.11 17.34 8.06
CA MET A 181 1.21 18.47 8.22
C MET A 181 0.63 19.01 6.90
N TYR A 182 0.88 18.34 5.77
CA TYR A 182 0.34 18.74 4.47
C TYR A 182 -1.19 18.74 4.44
N GLY A 183 -1.78 19.93 4.25
CA GLY A 183 -3.23 20.11 4.27
C GLY A 183 -3.88 19.88 5.64
N VAL A 184 -3.08 19.80 6.72
CA VAL A 184 -3.58 19.51 8.06
C VAL A 184 -3.99 20.80 8.77
N ARG A 185 -5.20 20.78 9.33
CA ARG A 185 -5.71 21.81 10.25
C ARG A 185 -6.05 21.16 11.58
N LEU A 186 -5.32 21.56 12.63
CA LEU A 186 -5.46 21.00 13.97
C LEU A 186 -6.64 21.64 14.72
N TYR A 187 -7.43 20.80 15.38
CA TYR A 187 -8.52 21.18 16.24
C TYR A 187 -8.26 20.62 17.65
N PRO A 188 -8.01 21.49 18.66
CA PRO A 188 -7.74 21.05 20.01
C PRO A 188 -8.87 20.20 20.59
N ALA A 189 -8.51 19.05 21.14
CA ALA A 189 -9.42 18.07 21.73
C ALA A 189 -8.76 17.35 22.90
N ARG A 190 -9.54 16.54 23.61
CA ARG A 190 -9.09 15.61 24.63
C ARG A 190 -9.79 14.28 24.47
N ASP A 191 -9.16 13.19 24.89
CA ASP A 191 -9.81 11.87 24.94
C ASP A 191 -10.60 11.69 26.25
N TYR A 192 -11.00 10.45 26.55
CA TYR A 192 -11.71 10.11 27.78
C TYR A 192 -10.82 10.13 29.03
N GLU A 193 -9.49 10.05 28.86
CA GLU A 193 -8.47 10.14 29.92
C GLU A 193 -7.97 11.58 30.12
N ASN A 194 -8.59 12.54 29.41
CA ASN A 194 -8.28 13.97 29.47
C ASN A 194 -6.89 14.32 28.92
N VAL A 195 -6.28 13.44 28.11
CA VAL A 195 -5.02 13.69 27.40
C VAL A 195 -5.22 14.78 26.36
N GLN A 196 -4.30 15.73 26.26
CA GLN A 196 -4.38 16.81 25.26
C GLN A 196 -4.01 16.29 23.88
N LEU A 197 -4.97 16.37 22.96
CA LEU A 197 -4.86 15.89 21.60
C LEU A 197 -5.25 16.99 20.61
N ASN A 198 -4.92 16.79 19.34
CA ASN A 198 -5.43 17.59 18.24
C ASN A 198 -6.07 16.68 17.20
N LEU A 199 -7.27 17.02 16.77
CA LEU A 199 -7.95 16.31 15.69
C LEU A 199 -7.73 17.05 14.38
N ALA A 200 -7.63 16.32 13.27
CA ALA A 200 -7.67 16.89 11.94
C ALA A 200 -8.48 16.01 11.00
N VAL A 201 -8.77 16.52 9.81
CA VAL A 201 -9.51 15.79 8.78
C VAL A 201 -8.80 15.93 7.45
N CYS A 202 -8.69 14.85 6.69
CA CYS A 202 -8.06 14.83 5.37
C CYS A 202 -8.73 13.80 4.43
N HIS A 203 -8.15 13.58 3.25
CA HIS A 203 -8.65 12.60 2.28
C HIS A 203 -8.69 11.16 2.82
N GLN A 204 -7.86 10.81 3.81
CA GLN A 204 -7.80 9.45 4.39
C GLN A 204 -8.89 9.19 5.44
N GLY A 205 -9.25 10.22 6.22
CA GLY A 205 -10.06 10.04 7.42
C GLY A 205 -9.97 11.19 8.41
N VAL A 206 -10.32 10.89 9.67
CA VAL A 206 -10.09 11.75 10.83
C VAL A 206 -8.75 11.37 11.46
N LEU A 207 -7.84 12.32 11.56
CA LEU A 207 -6.50 12.15 12.13
C LEU A 207 -6.50 12.58 13.61
N VAL A 208 -5.66 11.94 14.41
CA VAL A 208 -5.41 12.30 15.81
C VAL A 208 -3.93 12.54 16.00
N PHE A 209 -3.59 13.68 16.60
CA PHE A 209 -2.23 14.14 16.85
C PHE A 209 -2.00 14.35 18.35
N GLN A 210 -0.79 14.04 18.80
CA GLN A 210 -0.26 14.39 20.11
C GLN A 210 1.08 15.09 19.90
N SER A 211 1.24 16.32 20.42
CA SER A 211 2.48 17.10 20.27
C SER A 211 3.02 17.18 18.83
N ASN A 212 2.12 17.35 17.85
CA ASN A 212 2.34 17.37 16.39
C ASN A 212 2.73 16.04 15.72
N ALA A 213 2.87 14.94 16.46
CA ALA A 213 3.00 13.60 15.90
C ALA A 213 1.62 12.95 15.72
N ARG A 214 1.33 12.38 14.54
CA ARG A 214 0.08 11.67 14.30
C ARG A 214 0.10 10.32 15.02
N ILE A 215 -0.78 10.16 15.99
CA ILE A 215 -0.92 8.92 16.78
C ILE A 215 -1.97 7.97 16.21
N ASN A 216 -2.96 8.46 15.46
CA ASN A 216 -4.02 7.61 14.91
C ASN A 216 -4.70 8.20 13.66
N THR A 217 -5.31 7.33 12.86
CA THR A 217 -6.15 7.68 11.69
C THR A 217 -7.42 6.82 11.68
N PHE A 218 -8.58 7.45 11.90
CA PHE A 218 -9.87 6.82 11.65
C PHE A 218 -10.22 6.94 10.17
N SER A 219 -9.90 5.90 9.40
CA SER A 219 -10.18 5.85 7.96
C SER A 219 -11.67 6.03 7.66
N TRP A 220 -11.99 6.76 6.59
CA TRP A 220 -13.38 6.90 6.12
C TRP A 220 -14.11 5.56 5.94
N ALA A 221 -13.39 4.50 5.53
CA ALA A 221 -13.97 3.16 5.37
C ALA A 221 -14.43 2.51 6.70
N LYS A 222 -13.78 2.86 7.82
CA LYS A 222 -14.10 2.35 9.16
C LYS A 222 -15.17 3.17 9.86
N ILE A 223 -15.35 4.43 9.47
CA ILE A 223 -16.32 5.34 10.09
C ILE A 223 -17.71 5.09 9.53
N ARG A 224 -18.62 4.58 10.38
CA ARG A 224 -20.04 4.45 10.06
C ARG A 224 -20.77 5.79 10.13
N LYS A 225 -20.46 6.59 11.16
CA LYS A 225 -21.11 7.89 11.38
C LYS A 225 -20.27 8.80 12.25
N VAL A 226 -20.10 10.04 11.83
CA VAL A 226 -19.63 11.13 12.71
C VAL A 226 -20.83 11.90 13.26
N SER A 227 -20.79 12.24 14.54
CA SER A 227 -21.81 13.05 15.21
C SER A 227 -21.18 13.87 16.32
N PHE A 228 -21.90 14.86 16.84
CA PHE A 228 -21.45 15.60 18.02
C PHE A 228 -22.61 15.87 18.99
N LYS A 229 -22.30 15.94 20.28
CA LYS A 229 -23.23 16.32 21.35
C LYS A 229 -22.55 17.30 22.30
N ARG A 230 -23.07 18.54 22.37
CA ARG A 230 -22.43 19.64 23.12
C ARG A 230 -20.97 19.84 22.67
N LYS A 231 -20.00 19.55 23.55
CA LYS A 231 -18.56 19.65 23.29
C LYS A 231 -17.93 18.33 22.85
N ARG A 232 -18.70 17.24 22.78
CA ARG A 232 -18.23 15.88 22.54
C ARG A 232 -18.38 15.53 21.06
N PHE A 233 -17.28 15.24 20.40
CA PHE A 233 -17.23 14.70 19.05
C PHE A 233 -17.25 13.18 19.13
N LEU A 234 -18.14 12.53 18.38
CA LEU A 234 -18.37 11.09 18.45
C LEU A 234 -18.16 10.45 17.07
N ILE A 235 -17.25 9.49 17.00
CA ILE A 235 -17.00 8.67 15.82
C ILE A 235 -17.58 7.29 16.07
N LYS A 236 -18.69 6.96 15.40
CA LYS A 236 -19.23 5.60 15.38
C LYS A 236 -18.54 4.82 14.29
N LEU A 237 -17.91 3.71 14.66
CA LEU A 237 -17.25 2.82 13.72
C LEU A 237 -18.26 1.77 13.20
N HIS A 238 -17.99 1.22 12.01
CA HIS A 238 -18.74 0.05 11.56
C HIS A 238 -18.52 -1.09 12.57
N PRO A 239 -19.58 -1.82 12.98
CA PRO A 239 -19.42 -2.99 13.83
C PRO A 239 -18.69 -4.06 13.02
N GLU A 240 -17.38 -4.17 13.21
CA GLU A 240 -16.56 -5.22 12.63
C GLU A 240 -16.77 -6.52 13.41
N GLY A 241 -17.94 -7.16 13.30
CA GLY A 241 -18.20 -8.56 13.70
C GLY A 241 -17.91 -9.00 15.15
N PHE A 242 -17.37 -8.13 16.00
CA PHE A 242 -16.91 -8.43 17.35
C PHE A 242 -17.26 -7.26 18.27
N GLY A 243 -17.93 -7.58 19.37
CA GLY A 243 -18.41 -6.61 20.35
C GLY A 243 -17.26 -5.89 21.04
N TYR A 244 -16.95 -4.67 20.60
CA TYR A 244 -16.39 -3.66 21.48
C TYR A 244 -17.54 -3.03 22.29
N PRO A 245 -17.45 -2.95 23.62
CA PRO A 245 -18.47 -2.25 24.42
C PRO A 245 -18.57 -0.75 24.07
N ARG A 246 -17.62 -0.20 23.29
CA ARG A 246 -17.70 1.17 22.75
C ARG A 246 -17.48 1.17 21.24
N SER A 247 -18.51 0.84 20.47
CA SER A 247 -18.61 1.11 19.02
C SER A 247 -18.53 2.60 18.63
N THR A 248 -18.31 3.48 19.62
CA THR A 248 -18.28 4.93 19.51
C THR A 248 -17.05 5.45 20.24
N VAL A 249 -16.13 6.09 19.52
CA VAL A 249 -15.00 6.84 20.09
C VAL A 249 -15.44 8.26 20.36
N GLU A 250 -15.06 8.81 21.52
CA GLU A 250 -15.45 10.14 21.97
C GLU A 250 -14.22 11.03 22.17
N PHE A 251 -14.29 12.27 21.69
CA PHE A 251 -13.31 13.32 21.93
C PHE A 251 -13.99 14.58 22.48
N LEU A 252 -13.44 15.19 23.51
CA LEU A 252 -13.92 16.41 24.13
C LEU A 252 -13.20 17.63 23.55
N MET A 253 -13.93 18.54 22.93
CA MET A 253 -13.37 19.78 22.35
C MET A 253 -13.63 20.99 23.27
N GLY A 254 -12.83 22.06 23.12
CA GLY A 254 -12.90 23.22 24.03
C GLY A 254 -14.28 23.88 24.10
N VAL A 255 -14.95 24.06 22.95
CA VAL A 255 -16.29 24.67 22.86
C VAL A 255 -17.19 23.95 21.84
N ARG A 256 -18.51 24.06 22.06
CA ARG A 256 -19.52 23.43 21.19
C ARG A 256 -19.40 23.85 19.72
N ASN A 257 -19.07 25.12 19.48
CA ASN A 257 -18.97 25.65 18.11
C ASN A 257 -17.79 25.06 17.35
N ASP A 258 -16.65 24.83 18.00
CA ASP A 258 -15.47 24.22 17.38
C ASP A 258 -15.75 22.73 17.08
N CYS A 259 -16.45 22.04 17.97
CA CYS A 259 -16.94 20.68 17.73
C CYS A 259 -17.92 20.59 16.54
N LYS A 260 -18.86 21.54 16.44
CA LYS A 260 -19.78 21.63 15.31
C LYS A 260 -19.04 21.92 14.00
N ARG A 261 -18.03 22.81 14.01
CA ARG A 261 -17.20 23.13 12.84
C ARG A 261 -16.40 21.92 12.38
N PHE A 262 -15.74 21.22 13.31
CA PHE A 262 -14.98 20.01 13.00
C PHE A 262 -15.88 18.89 12.45
N TRP A 263 -17.05 18.70 13.04
CA TRP A 263 -18.04 17.76 12.53
C TRP A 263 -18.50 18.10 11.10
N LYS A 264 -18.76 19.38 10.80
CA LYS A 264 -19.07 19.83 9.43
C LYS A 264 -17.92 19.50 8.49
N ALA A 265 -16.68 19.86 8.86
CA ALA A 265 -15.50 19.56 8.05
C ALA A 265 -15.37 18.06 7.75
N CYS A 266 -15.64 17.18 8.73
CA CYS A 266 -15.69 15.74 8.53
C CYS A 266 -16.76 15.31 7.53
N VAL A 267 -17.96 15.88 7.61
CA VAL A 267 -19.06 15.59 6.67
C VAL A 267 -18.70 16.05 5.25
N GLU A 268 -18.08 17.22 5.11
CA GLU A 268 -17.61 17.74 3.81
C GLU A 268 -16.54 16.84 3.19
N HIS A 269 -15.47 16.53 3.94
CA HIS A 269 -14.36 15.71 3.45
C HIS A 269 -14.81 14.28 3.11
N HIS A 270 -15.61 13.66 3.98
CA HIS A 270 -16.17 12.34 3.69
C HIS A 270 -17.04 12.38 2.42
N THR A 271 -17.90 13.39 2.27
CA THR A 271 -18.74 13.49 1.07
C THR A 271 -17.91 13.69 -0.18
N PHE A 272 -16.94 14.62 -0.14
CA PHE A 272 -16.10 14.98 -1.27
C PHE A 272 -15.24 13.82 -1.76
N PHE A 273 -14.52 13.14 -0.85
CA PHE A 273 -13.55 12.09 -1.21
C PHE A 273 -14.16 10.68 -1.32
N ARG A 274 -15.27 10.39 -0.64
CA ARG A 274 -15.79 9.00 -0.55
C ARG A 274 -17.06 8.74 -1.33
N LEU A 275 -17.95 9.72 -1.47
CA LEU A 275 -19.24 9.49 -2.13
C LEU A 275 -19.14 9.73 -3.63
N SER A 276 -19.93 8.99 -4.42
CA SER A 276 -20.01 9.22 -5.88
C SER A 276 -20.87 10.43 -6.24
N LYS A 277 -21.84 10.77 -5.38
CA LYS A 277 -22.72 11.96 -5.51
C LYS A 277 -23.11 12.42 -4.10
N PRO A 278 -23.38 13.72 -3.86
CA PRO A 278 -23.94 14.18 -2.60
C PRO A 278 -25.31 13.54 -2.35
N GLY A 279 -25.67 13.31 -1.08
CA GLY A 279 -26.95 12.67 -0.74
C GLY A 279 -28.16 13.54 -1.10
N LYS A 280 -29.23 12.93 -1.66
CA LYS A 280 -30.48 13.64 -2.04
C LYS A 280 -31.10 14.39 -0.84
N PRO A 281 -31.63 15.62 -1.04
CA PRO A 281 -32.32 16.33 0.03
C PRO A 281 -33.61 15.58 0.42
N ARG A 282 -33.66 15.02 1.64
CA ARG A 282 -34.94 14.57 2.23
C ARG A 282 -35.82 15.79 2.51
N ILE A 283 -37.09 15.72 2.11
CA ILE A 283 -38.14 16.68 2.44
C ILE A 283 -38.21 16.78 3.98
N ARG A 284 -38.11 18.01 4.53
CA ARG A 284 -38.14 18.25 5.98
C ARG A 284 -39.59 18.25 6.47
N ASN A 285 -39.96 17.31 7.33
CA ASN A 285 -41.11 17.51 8.23
C ASN A 285 -40.68 18.48 9.33
N ARG A 286 -41.25 19.70 9.33
CA ARG A 286 -40.81 20.83 10.17
C ARG A 286 -41.10 20.69 11.66
N LEU A 287 -41.77 19.63 12.14
CA LEU A 287 -42.24 19.56 13.53
C LEU A 287 -41.28 18.92 14.56
N MET A 288 -40.21 18.21 14.20
CA MET A 288 -39.39 17.46 15.19
C MET A 288 -37.87 17.40 14.92
N SER A 289 -37.20 18.52 14.61
CA SER A 289 -35.74 18.53 14.40
C SER A 289 -34.96 19.06 15.61
N ARG A 290 -34.89 18.31 16.73
CA ARG A 290 -34.01 18.62 17.90
C ARG A 290 -32.52 18.29 17.66
N GLY A 291 -31.97 18.58 16.47
CA GLY A 291 -30.58 18.28 16.12
C GLY A 291 -29.98 19.15 15.01
N SER A 292 -28.66 19.33 15.03
CA SER A 292 -27.95 20.02 13.93
C SER A 292 -27.91 19.12 12.69
N THR A 293 -28.42 19.61 11.56
CA THR A 293 -28.34 18.95 10.26
C THR A 293 -27.45 19.77 9.33
N PHE A 294 -26.58 19.09 8.58
CA PHE A 294 -25.68 19.69 7.60
C PHE A 294 -25.46 18.68 6.48
N ARG A 295 -25.38 19.16 5.25
CA ARG A 295 -25.06 18.38 4.06
C ARG A 295 -24.08 19.19 3.23
N PHE A 296 -23.15 18.49 2.60
CA PHE A 296 -22.28 19.10 1.61
C PHE A 296 -23.04 19.25 0.29
N SER A 297 -22.99 20.44 -0.30
CA SER A 297 -23.76 20.82 -1.51
C SER A 297 -22.88 21.02 -2.76
N GLY A 298 -21.56 20.83 -2.67
CA GLY A 298 -20.63 20.89 -3.81
C GLY A 298 -20.52 19.56 -4.59
N LYS A 299 -19.69 19.53 -5.64
CA LYS A 299 -19.40 18.29 -6.38
C LYS A 299 -18.47 17.39 -5.57
N THR A 300 -18.62 16.08 -5.72
CA THR A 300 -17.64 15.11 -5.18
C THR A 300 -16.42 15.03 -6.09
N GLN A 301 -15.27 14.58 -5.57
CA GLN A 301 -14.05 14.40 -6.37
C GLN A 301 -14.32 13.53 -7.62
N LYS A 302 -15.13 12.48 -7.49
CA LYS A 302 -15.50 11.62 -8.62
C LYS A 302 -16.24 12.40 -9.70
N GLN A 303 -17.15 13.29 -9.33
CA GLN A 303 -17.87 14.15 -10.27
C GLN A 303 -16.98 15.21 -10.90
N VAL A 304 -16.01 15.76 -10.16
CA VAL A 304 -15.01 16.69 -10.69
C VAL A 304 -14.22 16.01 -11.80
N VAL A 305 -13.62 14.84 -11.50
CA VAL A 305 -12.85 14.05 -12.47
C VAL A 305 -13.69 13.63 -13.68
N GLU A 306 -14.94 13.21 -13.46
CA GLU A 306 -15.86 12.84 -14.55
C GLU A 306 -16.24 14.04 -15.44
N THR A 307 -16.49 15.20 -14.85
CA THR A 307 -16.77 16.44 -15.61
C THR A 307 -15.58 16.80 -16.49
N LEU A 308 -14.36 16.73 -15.97
CA LEU A 308 -13.14 17.10 -16.69
C LEU A 308 -12.82 16.14 -17.86
N ARG A 309 -13.22 14.87 -17.78
CA ARG A 309 -13.08 13.92 -18.92
C ARG A 309 -13.99 14.24 -20.10
N THR A 310 -15.09 14.93 -19.86
CA THR A 310 -16.08 15.28 -20.91
C THR A 310 -15.86 16.64 -21.55
N VAL A 311 -14.98 17.47 -20.97
CA VAL A 311 -14.65 18.80 -21.49
C VAL A 311 -13.34 18.71 -22.26
N PRO A 312 -13.27 19.14 -23.53
CA PRO A 312 -12.02 19.09 -24.30
C PRO A 312 -10.93 19.96 -23.64
N PRO A 313 -9.66 19.53 -23.69
CA PRO A 313 -8.55 20.29 -23.14
C PRO A 313 -8.46 21.65 -23.85
N ARG A 314 -8.39 22.73 -23.06
CA ARG A 314 -8.13 24.08 -23.61
C ARG A 314 -6.63 24.27 -23.88
N PRO A 315 -6.27 25.14 -24.84
CA PRO A 315 -4.89 25.60 -24.96
C PRO A 315 -4.44 26.24 -23.64
N SER A 316 -3.26 25.83 -23.16
CA SER A 316 -2.63 26.38 -21.96
C SER A 316 -2.58 27.91 -22.07
N MET A 317 -3.20 28.61 -21.12
CA MET A 317 -2.94 30.05 -21.01
C MET A 317 -1.49 30.20 -20.56
N SER A 318 -0.66 30.86 -21.38
CA SER A 318 0.70 31.20 -21.00
C SER A 318 0.70 32.07 -19.73
N LEU A 319 0.93 31.42 -18.58
CA LEU A 319 1.02 32.05 -17.25
C LEU A 319 2.21 33.01 -17.13
N ASN A 320 3.11 33.03 -18.12
CA ASN A 320 4.33 33.86 -18.12
C ASN A 320 4.03 35.36 -18.14
N ALA A 321 2.94 35.80 -18.79
CA ALA A 321 2.53 37.21 -18.81
C ALA A 321 1.86 37.65 -17.49
N SER A 322 1.18 36.74 -16.78
CA SER A 322 0.45 37.03 -15.54
C SER A 322 1.35 36.98 -14.30
N ARG A 323 2.40 36.15 -14.30
CA ARG A 323 3.39 36.07 -13.21
C ARG A 323 4.28 37.32 -13.13
N THR A 324 4.55 37.97 -14.27
CA THR A 324 5.40 39.18 -14.39
C THR A 324 4.64 40.53 -14.32
N SER A 325 3.31 40.54 -14.54
CA SER A 325 2.48 41.76 -14.56
C SER A 325 2.30 42.45 -13.19
N SER A 326 2.95 41.98 -12.13
CA SER A 326 2.96 42.66 -10.83
C SER A 326 3.79 43.97 -10.83
N ARG A 327 4.49 44.33 -11.90
CA ARG A 327 5.25 45.59 -11.96
C ARG A 327 4.57 46.79 -12.64
N SER A 328 3.45 46.63 -13.34
CA SER A 328 2.75 47.77 -13.95
C SER A 328 1.40 47.36 -14.54
N LEU A 329 0.30 47.57 -13.81
CA LEU A 329 -1.02 47.77 -14.41
C LEU A 329 -1.79 48.81 -13.60
N GLY A 330 -1.94 49.98 -14.21
CA GLY A 330 -2.89 51.00 -13.77
C GLY A 330 -4.32 50.47 -13.80
N ALA A 331 -5.14 51.03 -12.91
CA ALA A 331 -6.53 50.68 -12.69
C ALA A 331 -7.35 50.51 -14.00
N PRO A 332 -8.09 49.41 -14.18
CA PRO A 332 -9.19 49.39 -15.13
C PRO A 332 -10.39 50.09 -14.50
N ARG A 333 -10.80 51.21 -15.09
CA ARG A 333 -12.11 51.82 -14.86
C ARG A 333 -13.18 50.86 -15.40
N THR A 334 -13.79 50.05 -14.55
CA THR A 334 -15.11 49.45 -14.81
C THR A 334 -15.82 49.19 -13.49
N THR A 335 -17.02 49.75 -13.37
CA THR A 335 -17.92 49.68 -12.22
C THR A 335 -18.36 48.23 -11.95
N THR A 336 -17.61 47.51 -11.13
CA THR A 336 -18.01 46.22 -10.53
C THR A 336 -17.77 46.25 -9.02
N PRO A 337 -18.64 45.67 -8.18
CA PRO A 337 -18.64 45.89 -6.73
C PRO A 337 -17.55 45.11 -5.95
N LEU A 338 -16.55 44.55 -6.62
CA LEU A 338 -15.46 43.80 -5.98
C LEU A 338 -14.12 44.41 -6.38
N ALA A 339 -13.44 45.08 -5.45
CA ALA A 339 -12.07 45.48 -5.63
C ALA A 339 -11.16 44.35 -5.13
N ILE A 340 -10.48 43.67 -6.05
CA ILE A 340 -9.44 42.71 -5.69
C ILE A 340 -8.18 43.51 -5.41
N ASP A 341 -7.93 43.78 -4.12
CA ASP A 341 -6.70 44.42 -3.70
C ASP A 341 -5.62 43.35 -3.48
N MET A 342 -4.64 43.31 -4.39
CA MET A 342 -3.50 42.39 -4.35
C MET A 342 -2.38 42.95 -3.47
N THR A 343 -2.66 43.16 -2.18
CA THR A 343 -1.70 43.72 -1.21
C THR A 343 -1.12 42.66 -0.28
N GLU A 344 0.16 42.85 0.06
CA GLU A 344 0.91 42.02 1.00
C GLU A 344 0.56 42.48 2.42
N THR A 345 -0.13 41.66 3.19
CA THR A 345 -0.28 41.91 4.63
C THR A 345 0.24 40.69 5.38
N ILE A 346 1.49 40.77 5.83
CA ILE A 346 1.98 39.91 6.91
C ILE A 346 1.26 40.43 8.17
N VAL A 347 0.07 39.88 8.46
CA VAL A 347 -0.50 40.02 9.80
C VAL A 347 0.36 39.13 10.69
N SER A 348 1.17 39.74 11.55
CA SER A 348 1.83 39.04 12.64
C SER A 348 0.75 38.34 13.47
N ASP A 349 0.61 37.04 13.29
CA ASP A 349 -0.28 36.22 14.11
C ASP A 349 0.26 36.29 15.56
N HIS A 350 -0.39 37.10 16.39
CA HIS A 350 -0.09 37.16 17.82
C HIS A 350 -0.42 35.80 18.45
N GLN A 351 0.64 35.10 18.84
CA GLN A 351 0.74 34.03 19.83
C GLN A 351 -0.52 33.17 20.03
N SER A 352 -0.55 32.05 19.32
CA SER A 352 -1.10 30.79 19.84
C SER A 352 -0.10 29.66 19.57
N THR A 353 1.16 29.90 19.93
CA THR A 353 2.17 28.84 20.06
C THR A 353 2.12 28.31 21.49
N PRO A 354 1.92 27.00 21.74
CA PRO A 354 2.51 26.41 22.93
C PRO A 354 4.04 26.49 22.75
N ASN A 355 4.72 27.19 23.66
CA ASN A 355 6.17 27.35 23.64
C ASN A 355 6.88 25.99 23.54
N LEU A 356 7.72 25.83 22.53
CA LEU A 356 8.74 24.79 22.45
C LEU A 356 10.07 25.50 22.25
N THR A 357 10.73 25.83 23.37
CA THR A 357 12.10 26.32 23.39
C THR A 357 12.98 25.18 23.91
N TYR A 358 13.92 24.72 23.09
CA TYR A 358 15.05 23.93 23.56
C TYR A 358 16.05 24.88 24.23
N ASN A 359 16.34 24.65 25.50
CA ASN A 359 17.40 25.37 26.22
C ASN A 359 18.77 24.94 25.69
N TYR A 360 19.50 25.89 25.12
CA TYR A 360 20.96 25.92 25.17
C TYR A 360 21.34 27.23 25.86
N GLN A 361 22.07 27.11 26.95
CA GLN A 361 22.65 28.25 27.67
C GLN A 361 23.69 28.91 26.78
N GLU A 362 23.57 30.22 26.58
CA GLU A 362 24.76 31.03 26.42
C GLU A 362 24.53 32.42 27.03
N GLY A 363 25.42 32.76 27.96
CA GLY A 363 25.46 34.09 28.55
C GLY A 363 25.90 35.10 27.51
N ALA A 364 25.16 36.19 27.39
CA ALA A 364 25.70 37.41 26.82
C ALA A 364 24.98 38.61 27.45
N ARG A 365 25.77 39.61 27.86
CA ARG A 365 25.76 40.97 27.26
C ARG A 365 26.16 42.06 28.25
N GLN A 366 27.03 42.93 27.78
CA GLN A 366 26.79 44.38 27.76
C GLN A 366 27.31 44.89 26.40
N ASN A 367 26.43 45.40 25.52
CA ASN A 367 26.00 46.80 25.34
C ASN A 367 26.90 47.59 24.38
N GLY A 368 26.29 48.23 23.38
CA GLY A 368 26.94 49.29 22.59
C GLY A 368 26.50 49.36 21.13
N THR A 369 25.51 50.21 20.85
CA THR A 369 25.03 50.64 19.53
C THR A 369 25.96 51.73 18.92
N PRO A 370 25.71 52.27 17.70
CA PRO A 370 26.60 52.12 16.55
C PRO A 370 27.21 53.45 16.06
N GLN A 371 28.20 53.41 15.16
CA GLN A 371 28.39 54.49 14.19
C GLN A 371 29.21 54.12 12.94
N SER A 372 28.90 54.89 11.90
CA SER A 372 29.19 54.88 10.47
C SER A 372 30.65 55.08 10.05
N GLU A 373 31.05 54.60 8.87
CA GLU A 373 31.38 55.44 7.68
C GLU A 373 32.16 54.69 6.56
N SER A 374 31.63 54.86 5.33
CA SER A 374 32.26 55.04 4.01
C SER A 374 33.57 54.35 3.56
N ALA A 375 33.42 53.64 2.42
CA ALA A 375 34.12 53.80 1.14
C ALA A 375 35.64 53.54 1.00
N SER A 376 36.01 52.63 0.09
CA SER A 376 36.83 52.91 -1.11
C SER A 376 37.15 51.62 -1.88
N SER A 377 37.36 51.79 -3.18
CA SER A 377 37.45 50.76 -4.22
C SER A 377 38.93 50.59 -4.70
N PRO A 378 39.25 49.86 -5.81
CA PRO A 378 40.24 48.76 -5.88
C PRO A 378 41.59 49.19 -6.51
N PRO A 379 42.53 48.26 -6.79
CA PRO A 379 42.69 47.80 -8.19
C PRO A 379 43.23 46.36 -8.43
N SER A 380 43.12 45.96 -9.70
CA SER A 380 43.47 44.72 -10.41
C SER A 380 44.88 44.13 -10.26
N SER A 381 45.00 42.80 -10.45
CA SER A 381 45.86 42.18 -11.48
C SER A 381 45.60 40.67 -11.64
N THR A 382 45.45 40.23 -12.89
CA THR A 382 45.55 38.83 -13.39
C THR A 382 47.02 38.55 -13.80
N PRO A 383 47.48 37.35 -14.26
CA PRO A 383 46.80 36.05 -14.54
C PRO A 383 47.59 34.79 -14.07
N VAL A 384 47.10 33.59 -14.45
CA VAL A 384 47.77 32.28 -14.65
C VAL A 384 47.50 31.18 -13.58
N THR A 385 46.96 30.07 -14.09
CA THR A 385 46.67 28.73 -13.53
C THR A 385 47.92 28.02 -12.95
N PRO A 386 47.89 26.96 -12.09
CA PRO A 386 47.10 25.73 -12.30
C PRO A 386 46.73 24.85 -11.06
N LYS A 387 46.06 23.72 -11.37
CA LYS A 387 45.94 22.45 -10.59
C LYS A 387 44.97 22.38 -9.40
N HIS A 388 43.98 21.52 -9.60
CA HIS A 388 43.11 20.90 -8.60
C HIS A 388 43.93 20.17 -7.53
N ASP A 389 43.61 20.43 -6.26
CA ASP A 389 43.81 19.46 -5.18
C ASP A 389 42.62 19.54 -4.22
N ASN A 390 41.96 18.41 -3.98
CA ASN A 390 40.72 18.29 -3.22
C ASN A 390 41.06 17.82 -1.79
N SER A 391 41.24 18.74 -0.86
CA SER A 391 41.34 18.41 0.57
C SER A 391 39.97 18.46 1.25
N ARG A 392 39.54 17.25 1.62
CA ARG A 392 38.39 16.83 2.43
C ARG A 392 38.34 17.55 3.80
N ILE A 393 37.20 18.22 4.10
CA ILE A 393 36.77 18.51 5.48
C ILE A 393 35.43 17.82 5.73
N THR A 394 35.44 17.03 6.81
CA THR A 394 34.42 16.09 7.30
C THR A 394 33.24 16.82 7.95
N ILE A 395 31.98 16.43 7.64
CA ILE A 395 30.78 16.86 8.37
C ILE A 395 30.02 15.63 8.92
N HIS A 396 29.69 15.70 10.20
CA HIS A 396 29.00 14.70 11.02
C HIS A 396 27.60 14.33 10.51
N LYS A 397 27.28 13.02 10.58
CA LYS A 397 25.96 12.42 10.33
C LYS A 397 24.98 12.70 11.48
N GLY A 398 23.84 13.32 11.18
CA GLY A 398 22.65 13.37 12.04
C GLY A 398 21.81 12.10 11.91
N GLN A 399 21.42 11.52 13.05
CA GLN A 399 20.63 10.30 13.21
C GLN A 399 19.19 10.43 12.69
N SER A 400 18.67 9.38 12.07
CA SER A 400 17.26 9.25 11.67
C SER A 400 16.42 8.73 12.84
N SER A 401 15.36 9.48 13.18
CA SER A 401 14.39 9.14 14.24
C SER A 401 13.44 8.03 13.80
N SER A 402 13.49 6.91 14.52
CA SER A 402 12.50 5.84 14.57
C SER A 402 11.22 6.32 15.26
N SER A 403 10.05 5.88 14.77
CA SER A 403 8.76 6.11 15.42
C SER A 403 8.65 5.23 16.67
N ILE A 404 8.59 5.86 17.84
CA ILE A 404 8.38 5.22 19.14
C ILE A 404 6.89 4.97 19.32
N THR A 405 6.51 3.71 19.53
CA THR A 405 5.16 3.29 19.94
C THR A 405 5.07 3.37 21.46
N TYR A 406 4.12 4.14 22.01
CA TYR A 406 3.81 4.10 23.44
C TYR A 406 2.81 2.96 23.71
N GLU A 407 3.23 1.98 24.51
CA GLU A 407 2.35 1.01 25.15
C GLU A 407 1.88 1.56 26.50
N TYR A 408 0.57 1.54 26.76
CA TYR A 408 0.02 1.72 28.09
C TYR A 408 0.05 0.37 28.81
N THR A 409 0.83 0.27 29.88
CA THR A 409 0.78 -0.82 30.87
C THR A 409 0.07 -0.32 32.12
N VAL A 410 -0.91 -1.08 32.61
CA VAL A 410 -1.53 -0.89 33.92
C VAL A 410 -1.09 -2.08 34.77
N THR A 411 -0.41 -1.79 35.87
CA THR A 411 -0.12 -2.74 36.95
C THR A 411 -1.39 -2.95 37.78
N GLU A 412 -1.87 -4.19 37.85
CA GLU A 412 -2.78 -4.62 38.92
C GLU A 412 -1.93 -5.02 40.12
N ASP A 413 -2.21 -4.46 41.29
CA ASP A 413 -1.71 -4.98 42.55
C ASP A 413 -2.80 -5.00 43.63
N HIS A 414 -2.68 -6.02 44.46
CA HIS A 414 -3.72 -6.61 45.29
C HIS A 414 -4.28 -5.74 46.42
N GLN A 415 -5.54 -6.07 46.75
CA GLN A 415 -6.28 -5.65 47.93
C GLN A 415 -5.51 -5.94 49.24
N ARG A 416 -5.42 -4.93 50.11
CA ARG A 416 -5.37 -5.12 51.56
C ARG A 416 -6.41 -4.25 52.26
N GLN A 417 -7.14 -4.92 53.14
CA GLN A 417 -8.22 -4.44 54.00
C GLN A 417 -7.82 -3.24 54.87
N VAL A 418 -8.73 -2.27 55.02
CA VAL A 418 -8.97 -1.56 56.28
C VAL A 418 -10.47 -1.30 56.43
N SER A 419 -10.95 -1.57 57.64
CA SER A 419 -12.32 -1.67 58.17
C SER A 419 -13.01 -0.29 58.39
N PRO A 420 -14.31 -0.27 58.83
CA PRO A 420 -15.22 0.88 58.74
C PRO A 420 -15.36 1.67 60.05
N THR A 421 -15.85 2.92 59.94
CA THR A 421 -16.59 3.62 61.02
C THR A 421 -17.36 4.81 60.42
N GLU A 422 -18.70 4.77 60.42
CA GLU A 422 -19.60 5.63 61.23
C GLU A 422 -19.42 7.15 60.97
N THR A 423 -20.41 7.96 60.56
CA THR A 423 -21.70 8.21 61.21
C THR A 423 -22.58 9.18 60.38
N ASN A 424 -23.89 8.90 60.36
CA ASN A 424 -25.06 9.78 60.56
C ASN A 424 -25.50 10.95 59.63
N LYS A 425 -26.84 10.91 59.41
CA LYS A 425 -27.84 11.99 59.10
C LYS A 425 -27.85 12.57 57.68
N GLY A 426 -28.97 12.75 56.98
CA GLY A 426 -30.40 12.57 57.25
C GLY A 426 -31.23 13.43 56.28
N GLY A 427 -32.44 12.97 55.91
CA GLY A 427 -33.53 13.70 55.22
C GLY A 427 -33.38 13.94 53.71
N SER A 428 -34.41 14.03 52.86
CA SER A 428 -35.87 13.72 52.89
C SER A 428 -36.49 14.26 51.59
N GLY A 429 -37.48 13.57 51.00
CA GLY A 429 -38.52 14.07 50.05
C GLY A 429 -38.04 14.62 48.69
N ASP A 430 -38.75 14.53 47.56
CA ASP A 430 -40.12 14.13 47.30
C ASP A 430 -40.33 13.66 45.84
N HIS A 431 -41.43 12.92 45.67
CA HIS A 431 -42.05 12.47 44.44
C HIS A 431 -42.51 13.62 43.52
N ASP A 432 -42.58 13.35 42.20
CA ASP A 432 -43.87 13.49 41.50
C ASP A 432 -43.90 12.85 40.10
N VAL A 433 -45.07 12.27 39.81
CA VAL A 433 -45.47 11.49 38.62
C VAL A 433 -46.62 12.24 37.94
N SER A 434 -46.69 12.22 36.59
CA SER A 434 -47.92 12.27 35.74
C SER A 434 -47.51 12.78 34.34
N SER A 435 -47.79 12.20 33.16
CA SER A 435 -48.87 11.41 32.52
C SER A 435 -49.81 12.24 31.59
N ALA A 436 -50.30 11.55 30.53
CA ALA A 436 -51.37 11.89 29.56
C ALA A 436 -51.05 12.85 28.38
N ALA A 437 -51.14 12.43 27.09
CA ALA A 437 -52.31 12.24 26.18
C ALA A 437 -52.62 13.56 25.40
N GLU A 438 -53.13 13.68 24.15
CA GLU A 438 -53.98 12.87 23.26
C GLU A 438 -54.10 13.57 21.86
N GLU A 439 -54.45 12.81 20.81
CA GLU A 439 -55.22 13.12 19.54
C GLU A 439 -54.92 14.37 18.64
N SER A 440 -55.25 14.49 17.33
CA SER A 440 -56.32 13.92 16.46
C SER A 440 -55.98 14.03 14.94
N GLN A 441 -56.91 13.54 14.09
CA GLN A 441 -56.86 13.15 12.66
C GLN A 441 -57.21 14.25 11.61
N GLU A 442 -57.00 13.93 10.31
CA GLU A 442 -57.83 14.17 9.08
C GLU A 442 -56.93 14.33 7.80
N ALA A 443 -56.98 13.46 6.76
CA ALA A 443 -57.91 13.37 5.60
C ALA A 443 -57.75 14.56 4.59
N VAL A 444 -57.75 14.50 3.24
CA VAL A 444 -58.11 13.53 2.19
C VAL A 444 -57.73 14.13 0.79
N LYS A 445 -57.76 13.32 -0.29
CA LYS A 445 -57.95 13.60 -1.76
C LYS A 445 -56.75 13.46 -2.75
N GLN A 446 -56.89 12.46 -3.63
CA GLN A 446 -56.38 12.37 -5.03
C GLN A 446 -57.47 12.81 -6.03
N PRO A 447 -57.14 13.06 -7.32
CA PRO A 447 -57.46 12.13 -8.45
C PRO A 447 -56.30 11.97 -9.50
N THR A 448 -56.00 10.79 -10.10
CA THR A 448 -56.46 10.14 -11.39
C THR A 448 -56.22 10.97 -12.69
N ALA A 449 -55.90 10.47 -13.92
CA ALA A 449 -55.87 9.16 -14.60
C ALA A 449 -55.23 9.25 -16.02
N ASN A 450 -54.86 8.06 -16.59
CA ASN A 450 -54.88 7.53 -18.00
C ASN A 450 -54.25 8.29 -19.20
N GLY A 451 -53.76 7.69 -20.30
CA GLY A 451 -53.67 6.29 -20.81
C GLY A 451 -53.21 6.25 -22.30
N GLU A 452 -52.96 5.04 -22.84
CA GLU A 452 -52.91 4.59 -24.28
C GLU A 452 -51.70 4.96 -25.18
N ALA A 453 -51.22 4.22 -26.21
CA ALA A 453 -51.29 2.83 -26.70
C ALA A 453 -50.21 2.63 -27.83
N GLN A 454 -49.88 1.37 -28.18
CA GLN A 454 -48.86 0.82 -29.12
C GLN A 454 -49.24 0.89 -30.64
N PRO A 455 -48.47 0.43 -31.70
CA PRO A 455 -47.54 -0.75 -31.79
C PRO A 455 -46.32 -0.78 -32.79
N ALA A 456 -45.52 -1.88 -32.70
CA ALA A 456 -44.73 -2.64 -33.73
C ALA A 456 -43.50 -1.99 -34.46
N VAL A 457 -42.36 -2.60 -34.81
CA VAL A 457 -41.76 -3.97 -34.80
C VAL A 457 -40.21 -3.90 -35.02
N ASP A 458 -39.49 -4.92 -34.48
CA ASP A 458 -38.20 -5.56 -34.83
C ASP A 458 -36.83 -4.82 -34.90
N ALA A 459 -35.92 -5.19 -33.97
CA ALA A 459 -34.64 -5.88 -34.25
C ALA A 459 -33.78 -6.15 -32.98
N MET A 460 -33.17 -7.34 -32.96
CA MET A 460 -32.30 -7.99 -31.96
C MET A 460 -31.36 -7.12 -31.10
N SER A 461 -31.39 -7.33 -29.78
CA SER A 461 -30.24 -7.17 -28.86
C SER A 461 -30.45 -7.97 -27.57
N SER A 462 -29.57 -8.95 -27.33
CA SER A 462 -29.56 -9.79 -26.12
C SER A 462 -29.05 -9.02 -24.89
N PRO A 463 -29.77 -9.01 -23.75
CA PRO A 463 -29.34 -8.35 -22.53
C PRO A 463 -28.78 -9.32 -21.47
N VAL A 464 -27.82 -8.80 -20.69
CA VAL A 464 -27.20 -9.41 -19.53
C VAL A 464 -28.18 -9.44 -18.35
N LEU A 465 -28.47 -10.63 -17.83
CA LEU A 465 -29.34 -10.88 -16.68
C LEU A 465 -28.63 -10.64 -15.34
N SER A 466 -29.22 -9.78 -14.53
CA SER A 466 -29.01 -9.64 -13.09
C SER A 466 -30.03 -10.51 -12.32
N PRO A 467 -29.73 -11.04 -11.13
CA PRO A 467 -30.75 -11.58 -10.24
C PRO A 467 -30.95 -10.69 -9.01
N SER A 468 -32.15 -10.14 -8.85
CA SER A 468 -32.73 -9.77 -7.54
C SER A 468 -34.25 -9.73 -7.67
N LYS A 469 -34.90 -10.84 -7.32
CA LYS A 469 -36.35 -10.87 -7.07
C LYS A 469 -36.61 -10.43 -5.64
N THR A 470 -37.22 -9.26 -5.52
CA THR A 470 -38.05 -8.85 -4.37
C THR A 470 -39.44 -9.43 -4.60
N ILE A 471 -39.93 -10.28 -3.71
CA ILE A 471 -41.35 -10.67 -3.67
C ILE A 471 -42.03 -9.78 -2.63
N THR A 472 -42.90 -8.91 -3.12
CA THR A 472 -43.93 -8.22 -2.33
C THR A 472 -45.22 -8.99 -2.57
N ALA A 473 -45.87 -9.46 -1.52
CA ALA A 473 -47.22 -10.00 -1.58
C ALA A 473 -48.13 -9.11 -0.71
N THR A 474 -49.11 -8.47 -1.34
CA THR A 474 -50.28 -7.85 -0.69
C THR A 474 -51.47 -8.77 -0.84
N GLN A 475 -52.16 -8.97 0.28
CA GLN A 475 -53.41 -9.71 0.45
C GLN A 475 -54.62 -8.87 0.03
N GLU A 476 -55.65 -9.53 -0.50
CA GLU A 476 -57.09 -9.32 -0.26
C GLU A 476 -57.76 -10.70 -0.54
N SER A 477 -58.91 -11.11 -0.02
CA SER A 477 -59.68 -10.89 1.20
C SER A 477 -60.82 -11.93 1.17
N SER A 478 -61.17 -12.55 2.30
CA SER A 478 -62.50 -13.13 2.56
C SER A 478 -62.66 -13.47 4.05
N THR A 479 -63.78 -13.05 4.61
CA THR A 479 -64.28 -13.24 5.99
C THR A 479 -65.32 -14.38 6.03
N PRO A 480 -66.00 -14.65 7.18
CA PRO A 480 -65.54 -14.94 8.56
C PRO A 480 -66.12 -16.29 9.04
N VAL A 481 -65.81 -16.75 10.28
CA VAL A 481 -66.71 -17.45 11.25
C VAL A 481 -65.91 -17.91 12.48
N GLN A 482 -66.62 -18.03 13.60
CA GLN A 482 -66.28 -17.96 15.01
C GLN A 482 -65.60 -19.21 15.64
N ASP A 483 -65.15 -18.96 16.88
CA ASP A 483 -65.19 -19.84 18.07
C ASP A 483 -63.94 -20.61 18.54
N THR A 484 -63.46 -20.16 19.71
CA THR A 484 -62.99 -20.87 20.91
C THR A 484 -62.10 -22.12 20.80
N ALA A 485 -60.88 -22.07 21.35
CA ALA A 485 -60.44 -22.90 22.49
C ALA A 485 -58.92 -22.75 22.76
N GLN A 486 -58.56 -22.97 24.02
CA GLN A 486 -57.24 -22.91 24.64
C GLN A 486 -56.25 -23.99 24.17
N GLU A 487 -54.97 -23.67 24.42
CA GLU A 487 -53.84 -24.57 24.74
C GLU A 487 -53.26 -25.46 23.63
N ASP A 488 -52.01 -25.17 23.24
CA ASP A 488 -50.91 -26.11 23.49
C ASP A 488 -49.52 -25.49 23.20
N GLU A 489 -48.61 -25.67 24.16
CA GLU A 489 -47.18 -25.45 24.01
C GLU A 489 -46.63 -26.27 22.84
N ASN A 490 -45.85 -25.64 21.95
CA ASN A 490 -44.76 -26.37 21.31
C ASN A 490 -43.61 -25.44 20.89
N HIS A 491 -42.48 -25.64 21.58
CA HIS A 491 -41.16 -25.15 21.23
C HIS A 491 -40.79 -25.44 19.77
N VAL A 492 -40.83 -24.43 18.90
CA VAL A 492 -40.09 -24.50 17.62
C VAL A 492 -38.61 -24.29 17.90
N LYS A 493 -37.91 -25.41 18.12
CA LYS A 493 -36.45 -25.50 18.14
C LYS A 493 -35.88 -24.80 16.90
N LYS A 494 -35.05 -23.77 17.09
CA LYS A 494 -34.13 -23.27 16.06
C LYS A 494 -33.29 -24.45 15.56
N VAL A 495 -33.58 -24.96 14.36
CA VAL A 495 -32.80 -26.03 13.73
C VAL A 495 -31.36 -25.53 13.55
N LYS A 496 -30.41 -26.17 14.23
CA LYS A 496 -28.97 -25.90 14.16
C LYS A 496 -28.48 -26.04 12.71
N ARG A 497 -27.84 -25.00 12.17
CA ARG A 497 -26.96 -25.12 11.00
C ARG A 497 -25.92 -26.19 11.34
N HIS A 498 -25.91 -27.29 10.59
CA HIS A 498 -24.84 -28.28 10.73
C HIS A 498 -23.55 -27.62 10.19
N PRO A 499 -22.44 -27.66 10.94
CA PRO A 499 -21.17 -27.20 10.41
C PRO A 499 -20.82 -28.01 9.16
N PRO A 500 -20.26 -27.38 8.11
CA PRO A 500 -19.80 -28.11 6.94
C PRO A 500 -18.71 -29.11 7.35
N ASP A 501 -18.71 -30.27 6.70
CA ASP A 501 -17.80 -31.36 6.99
C ASP A 501 -16.39 -31.11 6.41
N LYS A 502 -15.44 -32.03 6.64
CA LYS A 502 -14.06 -31.87 6.18
C LYS A 502 -13.94 -31.85 4.65
N ALA A 503 -14.77 -32.60 3.91
CA ALA A 503 -14.79 -32.57 2.44
C ALA A 503 -15.09 -31.17 1.89
N TYR A 504 -16.04 -30.46 2.48
CA TYR A 504 -16.34 -29.08 2.07
C TYR A 504 -15.10 -28.17 2.17
N PHE A 505 -14.30 -28.26 3.24
CA PHE A 505 -13.10 -27.42 3.36
C PHE A 505 -11.98 -27.83 2.41
N ILE A 506 -11.87 -29.11 2.06
CA ILE A 506 -10.96 -29.58 1.01
C ILE A 506 -11.41 -29.02 -0.35
N ALA A 507 -12.71 -29.09 -0.67
CA ALA A 507 -13.26 -28.52 -1.90
C ALA A 507 -13.12 -26.99 -1.94
N LYS A 508 -13.25 -26.31 -0.79
CA LYS A 508 -13.02 -24.87 -0.65
C LYS A 508 -11.58 -24.47 -0.96
N GLU A 509 -10.61 -25.35 -0.71
CA GLU A 509 -9.21 -25.15 -1.11
C GLU A 509 -9.09 -25.06 -2.64
N ILE A 510 -9.84 -25.87 -3.40
CA ILE A 510 -9.92 -25.74 -4.87
C ILE A 510 -10.36 -24.34 -5.23
N LEU A 511 -11.49 -23.89 -4.67
CA LEU A 511 -12.05 -22.56 -4.95
C LEU A 511 -11.07 -21.42 -4.62
N THR A 512 -10.47 -21.44 -3.43
CA THR A 512 -9.66 -20.30 -2.97
C THR A 512 -8.33 -20.21 -3.72
N THR A 513 -7.71 -21.35 -4.01
CA THR A 513 -6.50 -21.40 -4.83
C THR A 513 -6.80 -21.09 -6.29
N GLU A 514 -7.97 -21.49 -6.82
CA GLU A 514 -8.41 -21.17 -8.18
C GLU A 514 -8.57 -19.67 -8.42
N ARG A 515 -9.17 -18.96 -7.45
CA ARG A 515 -9.27 -17.49 -7.50
C ARG A 515 -7.91 -16.82 -7.62
N THR A 516 -6.91 -17.35 -6.92
CA THR A 516 -5.54 -16.81 -6.97
C THR A 516 -4.87 -17.16 -8.28
N TYR A 517 -5.03 -18.40 -8.76
CA TYR A 517 -4.48 -18.86 -10.01
C TYR A 517 -4.98 -18.04 -11.21
N LEU A 518 -6.28 -17.70 -11.25
CA LEU A 518 -6.80 -16.79 -12.26
C LEU A 518 -6.19 -15.40 -12.19
N LYS A 519 -5.95 -14.86 -10.99
CA LYS A 519 -5.22 -13.60 -10.84
C LYS A 519 -3.78 -13.69 -11.33
N ASP A 520 -3.12 -14.82 -11.10
CA ASP A 520 -1.77 -15.08 -11.61
C ASP A 520 -1.74 -15.12 -13.15
N LEU A 521 -2.76 -15.72 -13.79
CA LEU A 521 -2.91 -15.70 -15.25
C LEU A 521 -3.21 -14.30 -15.79
N GLU A 522 -4.06 -13.51 -15.11
CA GLU A 522 -4.37 -12.13 -15.49
C GLU A 522 -3.12 -11.25 -15.56
N VAL A 523 -2.09 -11.50 -14.73
CA VAL A 523 -0.81 -10.76 -14.78
C VAL A 523 -0.20 -10.83 -16.18
N ILE A 524 -0.27 -11.98 -16.84
CA ILE A 524 0.27 -12.15 -18.20
C ILE A 524 -0.76 -11.74 -19.25
N VAL A 525 -1.92 -12.41 -19.26
CA VAL A 525 -2.92 -12.29 -20.34
C VAL A 525 -3.55 -10.90 -20.41
N VAL A 526 -3.68 -10.21 -19.28
CA VAL A 526 -4.32 -8.88 -19.22
C VAL A 526 -3.29 -7.78 -19.03
N TRP A 527 -2.51 -7.83 -17.94
CA TRP A 527 -1.65 -6.71 -17.54
C TRP A 527 -0.40 -6.61 -18.42
N PHE A 528 0.33 -7.70 -18.61
CA PHE A 528 1.54 -7.72 -19.43
C PHE A 528 1.22 -7.46 -20.91
N ARG A 529 0.19 -8.11 -21.46
CA ARG A 529 -0.30 -7.86 -22.83
C ARG A 529 -0.60 -6.38 -23.07
N ARG A 530 -1.38 -5.76 -22.16
CA ARG A 530 -1.73 -4.34 -22.26
C ARG A 530 -0.50 -3.43 -22.16
N ALA A 531 0.44 -3.75 -21.29
CA ALA A 531 1.66 -2.97 -21.14
C ALA A 531 2.55 -3.08 -22.40
N ALA A 532 2.74 -4.29 -22.91
CA ALA A 532 3.54 -4.57 -24.10
C ALA A 532 2.96 -3.87 -25.36
N ALA A 533 1.64 -3.85 -25.51
CA ALA A 533 0.98 -3.21 -26.65
C ALA A 533 1.21 -1.68 -26.73
N ASN A 534 1.51 -1.02 -25.61
CA ASN A 534 1.71 0.44 -25.59
C ASN A 534 3.17 0.86 -25.75
N GLU A 535 4.13 -0.03 -25.46
CA GLU A 535 5.56 0.35 -25.33
C GLU A 535 6.50 -0.44 -26.23
N VAL A 536 6.10 -1.60 -26.76
CA VAL A 536 6.98 -2.45 -27.57
C VAL A 536 6.74 -2.21 -29.06
N THR A 537 7.80 -1.89 -29.80
CA THR A 537 7.76 -1.61 -31.25
C THR A 537 7.43 -2.81 -32.14
N GLN A 538 7.41 -4.03 -31.60
CA GLN A 538 7.06 -5.28 -32.31
C GLN A 538 6.29 -6.25 -31.37
N PRO A 539 4.99 -6.00 -31.11
CA PRO A 539 4.17 -6.83 -30.22
C PRO A 539 3.94 -8.25 -30.76
N ASP A 540 4.02 -8.45 -32.08
CA ASP A 540 3.83 -9.74 -32.77
C ASP A 540 4.76 -10.85 -32.24
N MET A 541 5.94 -10.48 -31.74
CA MET A 541 6.93 -11.41 -31.19
C MET A 541 6.50 -12.07 -29.87
N LEU A 542 5.47 -11.52 -29.19
CA LEU A 542 4.89 -12.08 -27.97
C LEU A 542 3.56 -12.79 -28.23
N GLU A 543 3.03 -12.81 -29.46
CA GLU A 543 1.73 -13.43 -29.72
C GLU A 543 1.75 -14.94 -29.42
N ASN A 544 2.87 -15.61 -29.67
CA ASN A 544 3.06 -17.01 -29.32
C ASN A 544 2.85 -17.28 -27.81
N LEU A 545 3.24 -16.35 -26.92
CA LEU A 545 3.01 -16.47 -25.48
C LEU A 545 1.51 -16.43 -25.16
N PHE A 546 0.79 -15.48 -25.75
CA PHE A 546 -0.61 -15.26 -25.44
C PHE A 546 -1.52 -16.31 -26.09
N GLU A 547 -1.24 -16.70 -27.34
CA GLU A 547 -1.98 -17.73 -28.08
C GLU A 547 -2.11 -19.03 -27.29
N HIS A 548 -1.08 -19.40 -26.52
CA HIS A 548 -1.08 -20.62 -25.73
C HIS A 548 -1.62 -20.45 -24.29
N LEU A 549 -1.60 -19.24 -23.72
CA LEU A 549 -2.10 -18.96 -22.36
C LEU A 549 -3.58 -18.54 -22.31
N GLU A 550 -4.08 -17.85 -23.34
CA GLU A 550 -5.48 -17.39 -23.37
C GLU A 550 -6.51 -18.53 -23.32
N PRO A 551 -6.34 -19.64 -24.06
CA PRO A 551 -7.26 -20.78 -23.97
C PRO A 551 -7.31 -21.38 -22.55
N ILE A 552 -6.17 -21.40 -21.84
CA ILE A 552 -6.09 -21.84 -20.44
C ILE A 552 -6.88 -20.86 -19.56
N TYR A 553 -6.62 -19.55 -19.67
CA TYR A 553 -7.32 -18.53 -18.90
C TYR A 553 -8.84 -18.57 -19.08
N ASP A 554 -9.32 -18.71 -20.33
CA ASP A 554 -10.74 -18.79 -20.65
C ASP A 554 -11.42 -20.02 -20.06
N PHE A 555 -10.73 -21.17 -20.09
CA PHE A 555 -11.20 -22.40 -19.44
C PHE A 555 -11.34 -22.19 -17.93
N HIS A 556 -10.31 -21.66 -17.26
CA HIS A 556 -10.32 -21.45 -15.81
C HIS A 556 -11.37 -20.41 -15.37
N CYS A 557 -11.65 -19.39 -16.20
CA CYS A 557 -12.73 -18.44 -15.95
C CYS A 557 -14.12 -19.11 -15.89
N LYS A 558 -14.33 -20.15 -16.71
CA LYS A 558 -15.59 -20.92 -16.72
C LYS A 558 -15.61 -21.91 -15.56
N PHE A 559 -14.51 -22.63 -15.35
CA PHE A 559 -14.35 -23.60 -14.26
C PHE A 559 -14.55 -22.97 -12.87
N LEU A 560 -13.96 -21.80 -12.61
CA LEU A 560 -14.15 -21.07 -11.35
C LEU A 560 -15.65 -20.80 -11.07
N LYS A 561 -16.41 -20.38 -12.09
CA LYS A 561 -17.84 -20.10 -11.94
C LYS A 561 -18.63 -21.35 -11.55
N GLU A 562 -18.29 -22.52 -12.12
CA GLU A 562 -18.92 -23.80 -11.78
C GLU A 562 -18.65 -24.18 -10.31
N ILE A 563 -17.40 -24.09 -9.87
CA ILE A 563 -17.01 -24.40 -8.48
C ILE A 563 -17.62 -23.40 -7.48
N GLU A 564 -17.64 -22.11 -7.80
CA GLU A 564 -18.27 -21.08 -6.96
C GLU A 564 -19.76 -21.33 -6.76
N GLN A 565 -20.47 -21.69 -7.83
CA GLN A 565 -21.90 -22.04 -7.78
C GLN A 565 -22.13 -23.29 -6.92
N ARG A 566 -21.27 -24.32 -7.07
CA ARG A 566 -21.35 -25.56 -6.27
C ARG A 566 -21.18 -25.28 -4.79
N LEU A 567 -20.12 -24.58 -4.38
CA LEU A 567 -19.89 -24.31 -2.95
C LEU A 567 -20.92 -23.36 -2.33
N THR A 568 -21.44 -22.39 -3.09
CA THR A 568 -22.54 -21.54 -2.63
C THR A 568 -23.80 -22.37 -2.35
N SER A 569 -24.09 -23.35 -3.21
CA SER A 569 -25.23 -24.27 -3.05
C SER A 569 -25.02 -25.23 -1.87
N TRP A 570 -23.78 -25.65 -1.61
CA TRP A 570 -23.40 -26.48 -0.46
C TRP A 570 -23.59 -25.73 0.88
N GLU A 571 -23.30 -24.43 0.94
CA GLU A 571 -23.50 -23.58 2.13
C GLU A 571 -24.97 -23.15 2.37
N GLY A 572 -25.84 -23.28 1.36
CA GLY A 572 -27.22 -22.81 1.37
C GLY A 572 -28.16 -23.59 2.30
N ARG A 573 -29.36 -23.05 2.57
CA ARG A 573 -30.46 -23.82 3.19
C ARG A 573 -31.02 -24.80 2.16
N ALA A 574 -30.28 -25.85 1.82
CA ALA A 574 -30.81 -26.89 0.95
C ALA A 574 -31.97 -27.59 1.68
N ASN A 575 -33.14 -27.60 1.05
CA ASN A 575 -34.29 -28.38 1.49
C ASN A 575 -33.84 -29.81 1.80
N THR A 576 -34.34 -30.35 2.91
CA THR A 576 -33.97 -31.66 3.47
C THR A 576 -34.13 -32.84 2.51
N GLU A 577 -34.80 -32.66 1.38
CA GLU A 577 -35.11 -33.67 0.37
C GLU A 577 -34.04 -33.83 -0.74
N VAL A 578 -33.12 -32.88 -0.93
CA VAL A 578 -32.06 -32.93 -2.00
C VAL A 578 -30.64 -32.86 -1.40
N LYS A 579 -30.48 -33.33 -0.16
CA LYS A 579 -29.23 -33.16 0.60
C LYS A 579 -27.98 -33.84 0.01
N GLY A 580 -28.12 -34.81 -0.91
CA GLY A 580 -27.00 -35.62 -1.40
C GLY A 580 -26.29 -35.11 -2.66
N SER A 581 -26.97 -34.44 -3.59
CA SER A 581 -26.42 -34.21 -4.94
C SER A 581 -25.42 -33.05 -5.06
N TYR A 582 -25.36 -32.16 -4.07
CA TYR A 582 -24.52 -30.96 -4.10
C TYR A 582 -23.36 -31.00 -3.11
N GLN A 583 -23.22 -32.09 -2.34
CA GLN A 583 -22.19 -32.28 -1.32
C GLN A 583 -20.97 -33.03 -1.88
N GLY A 584 -20.46 -32.54 -3.01
CA GLY A 584 -19.34 -33.12 -3.73
C GLY A 584 -18.85 -32.17 -4.83
N VAL A 585 -17.66 -32.44 -5.35
CA VAL A 585 -17.08 -31.71 -6.49
C VAL A 585 -16.50 -32.64 -7.55
N GLY A 586 -16.49 -33.95 -7.31
CA GLY A 586 -15.91 -34.96 -8.19
C GLY A 586 -16.50 -34.93 -9.59
N ASP A 587 -17.82 -34.78 -9.74
CA ASP A 587 -18.50 -34.66 -11.03
C ASP A 587 -18.02 -33.42 -11.84
N ILE A 588 -17.90 -32.26 -11.18
CA ILE A 588 -17.39 -31.03 -11.81
C ILE A 588 -15.93 -31.23 -12.20
N MET A 589 -15.12 -31.82 -11.31
CA MET A 589 -13.71 -32.07 -11.57
C MET A 589 -13.56 -33.00 -12.77
N LEU A 590 -14.19 -34.17 -12.76
CA LEU A 590 -14.15 -35.18 -13.82
C LEU A 590 -14.59 -34.61 -15.17
N LYS A 591 -15.71 -33.88 -15.20
CA LYS A 591 -16.17 -33.19 -16.41
C LYS A 591 -15.11 -32.24 -16.97
N ASN A 592 -14.43 -31.49 -16.10
CA ASN A 592 -13.48 -30.46 -16.51
C ASN A 592 -12.06 -31.00 -16.77
N VAL A 593 -11.69 -32.19 -16.29
CA VAL A 593 -10.36 -32.78 -16.53
C VAL A 593 -10.12 -33.04 -18.02
N GLN A 594 -11.15 -33.44 -18.77
CA GLN A 594 -11.04 -33.63 -20.22
C GLN A 594 -10.64 -32.33 -20.96
N HIS A 595 -11.00 -31.17 -20.41
CA HIS A 595 -10.63 -29.87 -20.96
C HIS A 595 -9.21 -29.43 -20.55
N LEU A 596 -8.60 -30.03 -19.50
CA LEU A 596 -7.22 -29.77 -19.10
C LEU A 596 -6.20 -30.23 -20.15
N LYS A 597 -6.60 -31.03 -21.15
CA LYS A 597 -5.76 -31.37 -22.31
C LYS A 597 -5.30 -30.15 -23.11
N VAL A 598 -5.93 -28.98 -22.93
CA VAL A 598 -5.46 -27.70 -23.50
C VAL A 598 -4.02 -27.35 -23.06
N TYR A 599 -3.58 -27.86 -21.92
CA TYR A 599 -2.24 -27.64 -21.39
C TYR A 599 -1.12 -28.30 -22.19
N ASN A 600 -1.40 -29.40 -22.91
CA ASN A 600 -0.38 -30.12 -23.68
C ASN A 600 0.26 -29.20 -24.73
N LYS A 601 -0.55 -28.38 -25.40
CA LYS A 601 -0.06 -27.39 -26.37
C LYS A 601 0.84 -26.34 -25.71
N TYR A 602 0.49 -25.89 -24.51
CA TYR A 602 1.30 -24.93 -23.77
C TYR A 602 2.62 -25.56 -23.31
N LEU A 603 2.60 -26.79 -22.81
CA LEU A 603 3.78 -27.54 -22.39
C LEU A 603 4.77 -27.74 -23.54
N GLU A 604 4.29 -28.18 -24.69
CA GLU A 604 5.10 -28.37 -25.91
C GLU A 604 5.79 -27.08 -26.37
N LYS A 605 5.19 -25.91 -26.10
CA LYS A 605 5.70 -24.59 -26.52
C LYS A 605 6.38 -23.78 -25.42
N LEU A 606 6.33 -24.22 -24.16
CA LEU A 606 6.80 -23.43 -23.04
C LEU A 606 8.30 -23.13 -23.13
N GLU A 607 9.12 -24.12 -23.49
CA GLU A 607 10.56 -23.91 -23.68
C GLU A 607 10.85 -22.89 -24.80
N GLU A 608 10.11 -22.98 -25.91
CA GLU A 608 10.22 -22.03 -27.02
C GLU A 608 9.86 -20.61 -26.58
N ILE A 609 8.73 -20.46 -25.88
CA ILE A 609 8.25 -19.18 -25.32
C ILE A 609 9.29 -18.57 -24.37
N LEU A 610 9.85 -19.38 -23.47
CA LEU A 610 10.85 -18.92 -22.50
C LEU A 610 12.13 -18.46 -23.19
N ASN A 611 12.61 -19.22 -24.18
CA ASN A 611 13.76 -18.84 -24.98
C ASN A 611 13.49 -17.55 -25.79
N GLN A 612 12.28 -17.38 -26.33
CA GLN A 612 11.88 -16.16 -27.04
C GLN A 612 11.91 -14.94 -26.11
N VAL A 613 11.27 -15.02 -24.95
CA VAL A 613 11.25 -13.92 -23.95
C VAL A 613 12.67 -13.58 -23.51
N GLU A 614 13.49 -14.57 -23.17
CA GLU A 614 14.87 -14.33 -22.76
C GLU A 614 15.74 -13.73 -23.88
N ASN A 615 15.58 -14.21 -25.12
CA ASN A 615 16.28 -13.64 -26.27
C ASN A 615 15.87 -12.18 -26.51
N LEU A 616 14.60 -11.83 -26.30
CA LEU A 616 14.14 -10.44 -26.39
C LEU A 616 14.75 -9.57 -25.29
N VAL A 617 14.75 -10.04 -24.03
CA VAL A 617 15.40 -9.33 -22.91
C VAL A 617 16.88 -9.10 -23.19
N ARG A 618 17.58 -10.10 -23.76
CA ARG A 618 19.04 -10.01 -24.02
C ARG A 618 19.39 -9.13 -25.22
N LYS A 619 18.64 -9.25 -26.33
CA LYS A 619 18.99 -8.62 -27.61
C LYS A 619 18.35 -7.25 -27.81
N ASN A 620 17.25 -6.94 -27.12
CA ASN A 620 16.50 -5.71 -27.29
C ASN A 620 16.47 -4.90 -25.98
N LYS A 621 17.32 -3.88 -25.89
CA LYS A 621 17.45 -3.01 -24.70
C LYS A 621 16.17 -2.25 -24.35
N SER A 622 15.34 -1.92 -25.35
CA SER A 622 14.03 -1.32 -25.12
C SER A 622 13.11 -2.30 -24.41
N PHE A 623 13.08 -3.55 -24.89
CA PHE A 623 12.30 -4.62 -24.27
C PHE A 623 12.83 -4.99 -22.87
N GLU A 624 14.15 -5.05 -22.68
CA GLU A 624 14.78 -5.25 -21.37
C GLU A 624 14.33 -4.21 -20.34
N THR A 625 14.29 -2.94 -20.75
CA THR A 625 13.86 -1.82 -19.90
C THR A 625 12.38 -1.96 -19.55
N PHE A 626 11.52 -2.18 -20.55
CA PHE A 626 10.10 -2.47 -20.37
C PHE A 626 9.85 -3.66 -19.42
N TYR A 627 10.54 -4.77 -19.65
CA TYR A 627 10.40 -5.99 -18.86
C TYR A 627 10.74 -5.73 -17.38
N ARG A 628 11.85 -5.01 -17.12
CA ARG A 628 12.26 -4.63 -15.76
C ARG A 628 11.26 -3.67 -15.11
N GLU A 629 10.74 -2.70 -15.87
CA GLU A 629 9.72 -1.76 -15.36
C GLU A 629 8.41 -2.47 -15.03
N PHE A 630 8.01 -3.46 -15.83
CA PHE A 630 6.84 -4.30 -15.56
C PHE A 630 7.02 -5.12 -14.28
N GLU A 631 8.18 -5.74 -14.06
CA GLU A 631 8.47 -6.50 -12.83
C GLU A 631 8.41 -5.65 -11.55
N VAL A 632 8.60 -4.34 -11.64
CA VAL A 632 8.51 -3.43 -10.48
C VAL A 632 7.06 -3.00 -10.20
N GLN A 633 6.12 -3.26 -11.11
CA GLN A 633 4.71 -2.93 -10.88
C GLN A 633 4.10 -3.80 -9.78
N LYS A 634 3.20 -3.22 -8.98
CA LYS A 634 2.55 -3.92 -7.86
C LYS A 634 1.76 -5.17 -8.27
N VAL A 635 1.27 -5.21 -9.51
CA VAL A 635 0.55 -6.37 -10.07
C VAL A 635 1.48 -7.55 -10.31
N CYS A 636 2.75 -7.29 -10.64
CA CYS A 636 3.80 -8.29 -10.81
C CYS A 636 4.45 -8.58 -9.44
N TYR A 637 3.68 -9.20 -8.54
CA TYR A 637 4.12 -9.42 -7.16
C TYR A 637 5.16 -10.54 -7.00
N LEU A 638 5.40 -11.30 -8.06
CA LEU A 638 6.46 -12.31 -8.23
C LEU A 638 7.29 -11.94 -9.46
N PRO A 639 8.53 -12.44 -9.60
CA PRO A 639 9.28 -12.30 -10.84
C PRO A 639 8.52 -12.90 -12.02
N PHE A 640 8.58 -12.24 -13.17
CA PHE A 640 7.66 -12.48 -14.28
C PHE A 640 7.67 -13.95 -14.74
N ASN A 641 8.88 -14.54 -14.86
CA ASN A 641 9.05 -15.93 -15.27
C ASN A 641 8.37 -16.94 -14.35
N THR A 642 8.11 -16.58 -13.08
CA THR A 642 7.37 -17.46 -12.16
C THR A 642 5.92 -17.64 -12.59
N PHE A 643 5.30 -16.61 -13.18
CA PHE A 643 3.92 -16.69 -13.67
C PHE A 643 3.78 -17.66 -14.84
N LEU A 644 4.82 -17.83 -15.66
CA LEU A 644 4.86 -18.81 -16.76
C LEU A 644 4.87 -20.26 -16.24
N LEU A 645 5.29 -20.49 -15.00
CA LEU A 645 5.26 -21.82 -14.37
C LEU A 645 3.93 -22.12 -13.67
N LYS A 646 3.12 -21.10 -13.37
CA LYS A 646 1.84 -21.25 -12.64
C LYS A 646 0.89 -22.25 -13.29
N PRO A 647 0.75 -22.31 -14.64
CA PRO A 647 -0.11 -23.31 -15.27
C PRO A 647 0.29 -24.75 -14.92
N LEU A 648 1.57 -25.07 -15.00
CA LEU A 648 2.10 -26.40 -14.70
C LEU A 648 1.90 -26.76 -13.22
N GLN A 649 2.21 -25.80 -12.34
CA GLN A 649 2.02 -25.96 -10.90
C GLN A 649 0.55 -26.21 -10.53
N ARG A 650 -0.40 -25.63 -11.29
CA ARG A 650 -1.84 -25.80 -11.04
C ARG A 650 -2.29 -27.24 -11.29
N LEU A 651 -1.79 -27.90 -12.33
CA LEU A 651 -2.12 -29.30 -12.63
C LEU A 651 -1.71 -30.23 -11.48
N LEU A 652 -0.48 -30.07 -10.99
CA LEU A 652 0.00 -30.80 -9.81
C LEU A 652 -0.86 -30.52 -8.56
N HIS A 653 -1.29 -29.26 -8.40
CA HIS A 653 -2.12 -28.88 -7.27
C HIS A 653 -3.52 -29.54 -7.30
N TYR A 654 -4.10 -29.74 -8.49
CA TYR A 654 -5.36 -30.48 -8.62
C TYR A 654 -5.22 -31.92 -8.17
N GLN A 655 -4.15 -32.60 -8.60
CA GLN A 655 -3.87 -33.97 -8.18
C GLN A 655 -3.79 -34.05 -6.64
N LEU A 656 -3.03 -33.15 -6.01
CA LEU A 656 -2.87 -33.12 -4.55
C LEU A 656 -4.18 -32.86 -3.79
N ILE A 657 -5.07 -31.99 -4.29
CA ILE A 657 -6.37 -31.77 -3.65
C ILE A 657 -7.30 -32.97 -3.86
N LEU A 658 -7.38 -33.50 -5.08
CA LEU A 658 -8.24 -34.62 -5.42
C LEU A 658 -7.84 -35.89 -4.67
N ASP A 659 -6.54 -36.19 -4.55
CA ASP A 659 -6.03 -37.30 -3.74
C ASP A 659 -6.48 -37.20 -2.28
N ARG A 660 -6.53 -35.98 -1.72
CA ARG A 660 -7.03 -35.76 -0.36
C ARG A 660 -8.53 -35.97 -0.24
N LEU A 661 -9.32 -35.64 -1.27
CA LEU A 661 -10.75 -35.96 -1.31
C LEU A 661 -10.97 -37.47 -1.39
N VAL A 662 -10.26 -38.17 -2.26
CA VAL A 662 -10.34 -39.65 -2.40
C VAL A 662 -9.96 -40.34 -1.09
N LYS A 663 -8.90 -39.88 -0.41
CA LYS A 663 -8.50 -40.42 0.91
C LYS A 663 -9.53 -40.16 2.01
N TYR A 664 -10.33 -39.11 1.89
CA TYR A 664 -11.35 -38.76 2.87
C TYR A 664 -12.67 -39.52 2.65
N TYR A 665 -13.08 -39.70 1.39
CA TYR A 665 -14.35 -40.35 1.08
C TYR A 665 -14.27 -41.87 1.25
N PRO A 666 -15.26 -42.52 1.90
CA PRO A 666 -15.40 -43.96 1.84
C PRO A 666 -15.79 -44.41 0.42
N GLU A 667 -15.48 -45.65 0.05
CA GLU A 667 -15.76 -46.16 -1.30
C GLU A 667 -17.26 -46.16 -1.67
N THR A 668 -18.13 -46.13 -0.66
CA THR A 668 -19.58 -46.03 -0.79
C THR A 668 -20.08 -44.61 -1.07
N HIS A 669 -19.23 -43.59 -0.96
CA HIS A 669 -19.62 -42.20 -1.19
C HIS A 669 -19.85 -41.93 -2.69
N PRO A 670 -20.92 -41.22 -3.08
CA PRO A 670 -21.20 -40.92 -4.49
C PRO A 670 -20.02 -40.25 -5.21
N ASP A 671 -19.36 -39.30 -4.55
CA ASP A 671 -18.25 -38.50 -5.09
C ASP A 671 -16.91 -39.28 -5.16
N TYR A 672 -16.78 -40.44 -4.50
CA TYR A 672 -15.51 -41.20 -4.47
C TYR A 672 -15.10 -41.68 -5.87
N LYS A 673 -16.05 -42.22 -6.64
CA LYS A 673 -15.78 -42.73 -8.00
C LYS A 673 -15.35 -41.63 -8.94
N ASP A 674 -16.06 -40.50 -8.91
CA ASP A 674 -15.78 -39.36 -9.79
C ASP A 674 -14.45 -38.69 -9.43
N CYS A 675 -14.16 -38.51 -8.13
CA CYS A 675 -12.86 -38.01 -7.69
C CYS A 675 -11.72 -38.97 -8.07
N LYS A 676 -11.89 -40.29 -7.91
CA LYS A 676 -10.87 -41.28 -8.25
C LYS A 676 -10.59 -41.32 -9.76
N ALA A 677 -11.63 -41.21 -10.59
CA ALA A 677 -11.48 -41.08 -12.03
C ALA A 677 -10.76 -39.78 -12.42
N ALA A 678 -11.14 -38.65 -11.79
CA ALA A 678 -10.48 -37.36 -12.02
C ALA A 678 -8.99 -37.38 -11.62
N VAL A 679 -8.63 -38.03 -10.51
CA VAL A 679 -7.23 -38.24 -10.11
C VAL A 679 -6.47 -39.01 -11.19
N ALA A 680 -7.03 -40.11 -11.70
CA ALA A 680 -6.37 -40.94 -12.71
C ALA A 680 -6.08 -40.13 -13.99
N GLU A 681 -7.06 -39.36 -14.47
CA GLU A 681 -6.90 -38.53 -15.67
C GLU A 681 -5.92 -37.35 -15.46
N VAL A 682 -5.94 -36.68 -14.30
CA VAL A 682 -4.94 -35.64 -13.99
C VAL A 682 -3.56 -36.26 -13.83
N GLY A 683 -3.46 -37.47 -13.25
CA GLY A 683 -2.23 -38.23 -13.09
C GLY A 683 -1.59 -38.56 -14.44
N GLU A 684 -2.39 -38.89 -15.46
CA GLU A 684 -1.89 -39.11 -16.83
C GLU A 684 -1.27 -37.82 -17.40
N LEU A 685 -1.97 -36.67 -17.28
CA LEU A 685 -1.49 -35.36 -17.74
C LEU A 685 -0.23 -34.87 -17.00
N THR A 686 -0.05 -35.28 -15.75
CA THR A 686 1.05 -34.82 -14.88
C THR A 686 2.21 -35.81 -14.77
N SER A 687 2.11 -36.97 -15.43
CA SER A 687 3.07 -38.08 -15.32
C SER A 687 4.53 -37.69 -15.57
N ASN A 688 4.80 -36.85 -16.57
CA ASN A 688 6.15 -36.34 -16.90
C ASN A 688 6.41 -34.93 -16.37
N LEU A 689 5.37 -34.26 -15.88
CA LEU A 689 5.39 -32.83 -15.60
C LEU A 689 6.40 -32.43 -14.52
N VAL A 690 6.66 -33.32 -13.55
CA VAL A 690 7.67 -33.08 -12.50
C VAL A 690 9.07 -32.98 -13.10
N ASN A 691 9.39 -33.84 -14.08
CA ASN A 691 10.68 -33.81 -14.77
C ASN A 691 10.78 -32.57 -15.67
N ASP A 692 9.71 -32.23 -16.38
CA ASP A 692 9.64 -31.02 -17.22
C ASP A 692 9.84 -29.76 -16.36
N LEU A 693 9.16 -29.67 -15.21
CA LEU A 693 9.32 -28.57 -14.25
C LEU A 693 10.75 -28.47 -13.69
N LYS A 694 11.43 -29.60 -13.48
CA LYS A 694 12.83 -29.62 -13.03
C LYS A 694 13.75 -29.03 -14.10
N GLN A 695 13.57 -29.44 -15.37
CA GLN A 695 14.38 -28.93 -16.49
C GLN A 695 14.11 -27.45 -16.75
N ILE A 696 12.84 -27.04 -16.81
CA ILE A 696 12.43 -25.66 -17.03
C ILE A 696 12.86 -24.76 -15.87
N GLY A 697 12.67 -25.22 -14.62
CA GLY A 697 13.11 -24.52 -13.42
C GLY A 697 14.61 -24.27 -13.42
N ASN A 698 15.40 -25.27 -13.84
CA ASN A 698 16.84 -25.12 -14.02
C ASN A 698 17.20 -24.08 -15.07
N PHE A 699 16.60 -24.16 -16.25
CA PHE A 699 16.81 -23.17 -17.31
C PHE A 699 16.53 -21.74 -16.85
N LEU A 700 15.40 -21.53 -16.17
CA LEU A 700 15.02 -20.22 -15.63
C LEU A 700 16.01 -19.72 -14.58
N LYS A 701 16.51 -20.60 -13.70
CA LYS A 701 17.48 -20.20 -12.66
C LYS A 701 18.82 -19.81 -13.24
N LEU A 702 19.33 -20.59 -14.20
CA LEU A 702 20.59 -20.25 -14.87
C LEU A 702 20.47 -18.92 -15.62
N THR A 703 19.31 -18.68 -16.24
CA THR A 703 19.03 -17.44 -16.95
C THR A 703 18.94 -16.23 -16.01
N GLU A 704 18.25 -16.36 -14.87
CA GLU A 704 18.22 -15.35 -13.80
C GLU A 704 19.65 -15.03 -13.32
N LEU A 705 20.41 -16.06 -12.96
CA LEU A 705 21.76 -15.90 -12.43
C LEU A 705 22.71 -15.29 -13.46
N GLN A 706 22.54 -15.58 -14.76
CA GLN A 706 23.34 -14.95 -15.81
C GLN A 706 23.08 -13.44 -15.92
N ARG A 707 21.88 -12.96 -15.59
CA ARG A 707 21.56 -11.52 -15.53
C ARG A 707 22.09 -10.86 -14.26
N ASP A 708 22.10 -11.60 -13.15
CA ASP A 708 22.47 -11.08 -11.83
C ASP A 708 23.98 -11.15 -11.55
N LEU A 709 24.72 -12.01 -12.26
CA LEU A 709 26.17 -12.19 -12.10
C LEU A 709 26.96 -11.42 -13.17
N VAL A 710 27.91 -10.60 -12.73
CA VAL A 710 28.85 -9.88 -13.59
C VAL A 710 30.21 -10.56 -13.56
N GLY A 711 30.81 -10.78 -14.73
CA GLY A 711 32.12 -11.43 -14.87
C GLY A 711 32.05 -12.93 -15.20
N MET A 712 30.87 -13.44 -15.56
CA MET A 712 30.71 -14.77 -16.14
C MET A 712 29.72 -14.71 -17.30
N ASP A 713 30.25 -14.80 -18.51
CA ASP A 713 29.45 -14.97 -19.72
C ASP A 713 29.28 -16.47 -20.00
N ASN A 714 28.08 -16.91 -20.40
CA ASN A 714 27.72 -18.32 -20.69
C ASN A 714 27.52 -19.22 -19.46
N LEU A 715 26.82 -18.70 -18.45
CA LEU A 715 26.35 -19.53 -17.33
C LEU A 715 25.33 -20.58 -17.80
N VAL A 716 24.45 -20.23 -18.75
CA VAL A 716 23.47 -21.15 -19.34
C VAL A 716 24.16 -22.09 -20.32
N GLN A 717 24.31 -23.37 -19.93
CA GLN A 717 24.90 -24.41 -20.78
C GLN A 717 24.08 -25.70 -20.75
N PRO A 718 24.04 -26.47 -21.86
CA PRO A 718 23.45 -27.80 -21.86
C PRO A 718 24.11 -28.69 -20.79
N GLY A 719 23.32 -29.33 -19.95
CA GLY A 719 23.80 -30.24 -18.90
C GLY A 719 24.21 -29.57 -17.58
N ARG A 720 24.42 -28.24 -17.53
CA ARG A 720 24.66 -27.55 -16.26
C ARG A 720 23.38 -27.50 -15.44
N GLN A 721 23.45 -27.88 -14.16
CA GLN A 721 22.34 -27.81 -13.23
C GLN A 721 22.67 -26.89 -12.05
N PHE A 722 21.73 -26.04 -11.67
CA PHE A 722 21.80 -25.27 -10.43
C PHE A 722 21.43 -26.16 -9.24
N ILE A 723 22.23 -26.09 -8.17
CA ILE A 723 22.04 -26.92 -6.97
C ILE A 723 21.69 -26.05 -5.76
N ARG A 724 22.49 -25.02 -5.49
CA ARG A 724 22.32 -24.19 -4.29
C ARG A 724 22.89 -22.80 -4.46
N GLU A 725 22.24 -21.82 -3.82
CA GLU A 725 22.84 -20.52 -3.54
C GLU A 725 22.73 -20.18 -2.07
N GLY A 726 23.61 -19.30 -1.58
CA GLY A 726 23.52 -18.78 -0.22
C GLY A 726 24.73 -17.98 0.22
N CYS A 727 24.59 -17.34 1.38
CA CYS A 727 25.63 -16.54 2.00
C CYS A 727 26.51 -17.42 2.90
N LEU A 728 27.83 -17.44 2.66
CA LEU A 728 28.80 -18.05 3.56
C LEU A 728 29.94 -17.07 3.83
N HIS A 729 30.78 -17.38 4.83
CA HIS A 729 31.94 -16.57 5.16
C HIS A 729 33.21 -17.19 4.60
N LYS A 730 33.85 -16.52 3.64
CA LYS A 730 35.16 -16.93 3.11
C LYS A 730 36.28 -16.35 3.99
N LEU A 731 37.25 -17.18 4.37
CA LEU A 731 38.47 -16.70 5.02
C LEU A 731 39.32 -15.90 4.01
N SER A 732 39.74 -14.70 4.42
CA SER A 732 40.71 -13.87 3.70
C SER A 732 41.82 -13.41 4.67
N ARG A 733 42.82 -12.68 4.15
CA ARG A 733 43.87 -12.06 4.98
C ARG A 733 43.32 -11.11 6.05
N LYS A 734 42.13 -10.54 5.83
CA LYS A 734 41.44 -9.63 6.77
C LYS A 734 40.44 -10.38 7.67
N GLY A 735 40.50 -11.71 7.72
CA GLY A 735 39.58 -12.57 8.47
C GLY A 735 38.40 -13.06 7.64
N TYR A 736 37.36 -13.56 8.31
CA TYR A 736 36.16 -14.09 7.66
C TYR A 736 35.31 -12.97 7.06
N GLN A 737 35.03 -13.07 5.76
CA GLN A 737 34.21 -12.10 5.05
C GLN A 737 33.01 -12.79 4.38
N GLN A 738 31.81 -12.24 4.59
CA GLN A 738 30.60 -12.73 3.94
C GLN A 738 30.68 -12.56 2.41
N ARG A 739 30.28 -13.61 1.69
CA ARG A 739 30.21 -13.69 0.22
C ARG A 739 28.99 -14.53 -0.20
N MET A 740 28.49 -14.29 -1.41
CA MET A 740 27.53 -15.20 -2.03
C MET A 740 28.28 -16.36 -2.67
N PHE A 741 27.73 -17.56 -2.50
CA PHE A 741 28.17 -18.79 -3.14
C PHE A 741 27.04 -19.36 -4.00
N PHE A 742 27.40 -19.88 -5.17
CA PHE A 742 26.48 -20.53 -6.10
C PHE A 742 27.09 -21.86 -6.54
N LEU A 743 26.45 -22.96 -6.14
CA LEU A 743 26.83 -24.32 -6.48
C LEU A 743 26.04 -24.79 -7.70
N PHE A 744 26.77 -25.22 -8.71
CA PHE A 744 26.29 -25.87 -9.92
C PHE A 744 26.77 -27.32 -9.95
N SER A 745 26.24 -28.11 -10.89
CA SER A 745 26.62 -29.51 -11.07
C SER A 745 28.09 -29.72 -11.42
N ASP A 746 28.77 -28.72 -11.98
CA ASP A 746 30.15 -28.80 -12.48
C ASP A 746 31.12 -27.85 -11.75
N MET A 747 30.63 -26.83 -11.05
CA MET A 747 31.46 -25.82 -10.40
C MET A 747 30.81 -25.17 -9.18
N LEU A 748 31.65 -24.62 -8.30
CA LEU A 748 31.25 -23.69 -7.24
C LEU A 748 31.76 -22.28 -7.57
N LEU A 749 30.85 -21.31 -7.64
CA LEU A 749 31.14 -19.89 -7.81
C LEU A 749 31.04 -19.14 -6.50
N TYR A 750 31.85 -18.09 -6.36
CA TYR A 750 31.70 -17.14 -5.26
C TYR A 750 32.04 -15.71 -5.68
N THR A 751 31.40 -14.75 -5.01
CA THR A 751 31.41 -13.34 -5.41
C THR A 751 32.52 -12.54 -4.73
N SER A 752 32.71 -11.32 -5.21
CA SER A 752 33.43 -10.26 -4.49
C SER A 752 32.58 -9.73 -3.34
N LYS A 753 33.16 -8.86 -2.50
CA LYS A 753 32.41 -8.20 -1.42
C LYS A 753 31.39 -7.23 -2.01
N GLY A 754 30.17 -7.23 -1.47
CA GLY A 754 29.13 -6.27 -1.87
C GLY A 754 28.49 -6.57 -3.22
N VAL A 755 27.66 -5.63 -3.66
CA VAL A 755 27.02 -5.61 -4.99
C VAL A 755 27.54 -4.40 -5.77
N THR A 756 27.49 -4.47 -7.09
CA THR A 756 27.80 -3.34 -7.97
C THR A 756 26.81 -2.19 -7.78
N SER A 757 27.12 -1.00 -8.32
CA SER A 757 26.18 0.13 -8.37
C SER A 757 24.87 -0.19 -9.12
N SER A 758 24.89 -1.20 -9.99
CA SER A 758 23.73 -1.77 -10.70
C SER A 758 22.99 -2.87 -9.91
N ASN A 759 23.31 -3.09 -8.63
CA ASN A 759 22.76 -4.17 -7.78
C ASN A 759 23.00 -5.59 -8.32
N GLN A 760 24.13 -5.82 -9.00
CA GLN A 760 24.55 -7.15 -9.47
C GLN A 760 25.70 -7.70 -8.63
N PHE A 761 25.90 -9.01 -8.68
CA PHE A 761 26.96 -9.70 -7.97
C PHE A 761 28.18 -9.86 -8.88
N LYS A 762 29.32 -9.26 -8.53
CA LYS A 762 30.58 -9.46 -9.28
C LYS A 762 31.21 -10.79 -8.88
N VAL A 763 31.41 -11.69 -9.85
CA VAL A 763 32.11 -12.97 -9.64
C VAL A 763 33.57 -12.68 -9.25
N HIS A 764 34.06 -13.33 -8.18
CA HIS A 764 35.46 -13.23 -7.76
C HIS A 764 36.25 -14.47 -8.16
N GLY A 765 35.64 -15.64 -8.03
CA GLY A 765 36.30 -16.88 -8.37
C GLY A 765 35.34 -18.04 -8.62
N GLN A 766 35.87 -19.03 -9.32
CA GLN A 766 35.23 -20.30 -9.60
C GLN A 766 36.16 -21.45 -9.19
N ILE A 767 35.57 -22.55 -8.74
CA ILE A 767 36.23 -23.80 -8.39
C ILE A 767 35.51 -24.91 -9.17
N PRO A 768 36.12 -25.48 -10.23
CA PRO A 768 35.60 -26.68 -10.88
C PRO A 768 35.53 -27.82 -9.87
N LEU A 769 34.43 -28.57 -9.83
CA LEU A 769 34.23 -29.63 -8.83
C LEU A 769 35.05 -30.90 -9.10
N LYS A 770 35.47 -31.09 -10.35
CA LYS A 770 36.32 -32.23 -10.75
C LYS A 770 37.66 -32.17 -10.03
N GLY A 771 37.95 -33.20 -9.22
CA GLY A 771 39.21 -33.32 -8.48
C GLY A 771 39.31 -32.42 -7.24
N VAL A 772 38.20 -31.83 -6.79
CA VAL A 772 38.16 -31.10 -5.51
C VAL A 772 38.20 -32.09 -4.35
N VAL A 773 38.87 -31.72 -3.27
CA VAL A 773 38.78 -32.41 -1.98
C VAL A 773 38.13 -31.47 -0.97
N ILE A 774 37.15 -31.99 -0.22
CA ILE A 774 36.49 -31.28 0.87
C ILE A 774 36.93 -31.86 2.20
N GLU A 775 37.42 -31.01 3.09
CA GLU A 775 37.85 -31.38 4.43
C GLU A 775 36.99 -30.65 5.45
N ASP A 776 36.49 -31.40 6.44
CA ASP A 776 35.88 -30.80 7.61
C ASP A 776 37.01 -30.27 8.50
N SER A 777 37.21 -28.96 8.45
CA SER A 777 38.33 -28.28 9.09
C SER A 777 37.84 -27.55 10.32
N GLU A 778 37.98 -28.14 11.51
CA GLU A 778 38.01 -27.37 12.77
C GLU A 778 39.42 -26.80 13.02
N LEU A 779 40.03 -26.24 11.97
CA LEU A 779 41.36 -25.62 12.07
C LEU A 779 41.22 -24.33 12.90
N ASP A 780 41.64 -24.43 14.16
CA ASP A 780 41.53 -23.46 15.25
C ASP A 780 40.15 -23.30 15.89
N ARG A 781 40.11 -23.52 17.21
CA ARG A 781 38.94 -23.41 18.12
C ARG A 781 38.23 -22.03 18.14
N SER A 782 38.57 -21.11 17.23
CA SER A 782 38.11 -19.73 17.21
C SER A 782 36.87 -19.49 16.33
N VAL A 783 36.62 -20.32 15.31
CA VAL A 783 35.43 -20.18 14.43
C VAL A 783 34.77 -21.54 14.22
N ALA A 784 33.55 -21.67 14.73
CA ALA A 784 32.75 -22.89 14.56
C ALA A 784 32.18 -23.01 13.13
N ASN A 785 31.83 -24.23 12.74
CA ASN A 785 31.10 -24.55 11.49
C ASN A 785 31.85 -24.23 10.18
N CYS A 786 33.18 -24.44 10.16
CA CYS A 786 34.00 -24.24 8.96
C CYS A 786 34.45 -25.55 8.28
N PHE A 787 34.72 -25.45 6.98
CA PHE A 787 35.23 -26.53 6.14
C PHE A 787 36.13 -25.93 5.04
N THR A 788 37.02 -26.75 4.49
CA THR A 788 37.99 -26.32 3.47
C THR A 788 37.78 -27.05 2.15
N LEU A 789 37.84 -26.32 1.05
CA LEU A 789 37.82 -26.84 -0.31
C LEU A 789 39.21 -26.70 -0.93
N TYR A 790 39.77 -27.82 -1.38
CA TYR A 790 41.03 -27.91 -2.11
C TYR A 790 40.72 -28.22 -3.57
N GLY A 791 40.81 -27.22 -4.46
CA GLY A 791 40.54 -27.37 -5.89
C GLY A 791 41.74 -26.98 -6.73
N GLY A 792 42.49 -27.98 -7.22
CA GLY A 792 43.68 -27.76 -8.05
C GLY A 792 44.70 -26.83 -7.38
N ASN A 793 44.85 -25.61 -7.90
CA ASN A 793 45.75 -24.57 -7.39
C ASN A 793 45.08 -23.58 -6.42
N LYS A 794 43.82 -23.80 -6.02
CA LYS A 794 43.08 -22.90 -5.10
C LYS A 794 42.63 -23.65 -3.85
N THR A 795 42.87 -23.04 -2.70
CA THR A 795 42.32 -23.48 -1.41
C THR A 795 41.39 -22.40 -0.87
N VAL A 796 40.17 -22.78 -0.50
CA VAL A 796 39.18 -21.85 0.05
C VAL A 796 38.63 -22.41 1.36
N VAL A 797 38.86 -21.69 2.45
CA VAL A 797 38.28 -21.98 3.77
C VAL A 797 36.98 -21.21 3.91
N ILE A 798 35.91 -21.90 4.30
CA ILE A 798 34.53 -21.39 4.34
C ILE A 798 33.93 -21.69 5.71
N ALA A 799 33.18 -20.73 6.28
CA ALA A 799 32.39 -20.90 7.49
C ALA A 799 30.90 -20.63 7.25
N ALA A 800 30.05 -21.54 7.72
CA ALA A 800 28.59 -21.41 7.70
C ALA A 800 28.06 -20.70 8.97
N SER A 801 26.81 -20.26 8.97
CA SER A 801 26.23 -19.57 10.13
C SER A 801 25.87 -20.52 11.27
N ASN A 802 25.60 -21.80 10.97
CA ASN A 802 25.23 -22.84 11.91
C ASN A 802 25.66 -24.24 11.40
N PRO A 803 25.71 -25.27 12.27
CA PRO A 803 26.10 -26.63 11.87
C PRO A 803 25.20 -27.21 10.77
N GLU A 804 23.89 -26.99 10.81
CA GLU A 804 22.96 -27.57 9.83
C GLU A 804 23.14 -26.98 8.43
N GLU A 805 23.52 -25.70 8.34
CA GLU A 805 23.88 -25.04 7.09
C GLU A 805 25.22 -25.57 6.57
N LYS A 806 26.21 -25.77 7.45
CA LYS A 806 27.49 -26.39 7.11
C LYS A 806 27.27 -27.78 6.50
N ASP A 807 26.52 -28.63 7.18
CA ASP A 807 26.27 -30.02 6.76
C ASP A 807 25.52 -30.08 5.43
N ARG A 808 24.53 -29.20 5.23
CA ARG A 808 23.81 -29.09 3.95
C ARG A 808 24.71 -28.67 2.81
N TRP A 809 25.55 -27.65 3.00
CA TRP A 809 26.51 -27.23 1.96
C TRP A 809 27.53 -28.33 1.66
N MET A 810 28.08 -28.99 2.67
CA MET A 810 29.04 -30.08 2.47
C MET A 810 28.40 -31.28 1.76
N SER A 811 27.18 -31.66 2.13
CA SER A 811 26.44 -32.76 1.51
C SER A 811 26.16 -32.49 0.02
N ASP A 812 25.71 -31.28 -0.30
CA ASP A 812 25.38 -30.91 -1.69
C ASP A 812 26.65 -30.83 -2.55
N ILE A 813 27.74 -30.27 -2.02
CA ILE A 813 29.04 -30.22 -2.72
C ILE A 813 29.55 -31.65 -2.99
N LYS A 814 29.51 -32.54 -1.98
CA LYS A 814 29.92 -33.95 -2.15
C LYS A 814 29.07 -34.68 -3.18
N SER A 815 27.76 -34.46 -3.16
CA SER A 815 26.82 -35.05 -4.13
C SER A 815 27.12 -34.57 -5.56
N ALA A 816 27.38 -33.27 -5.73
CA ALA A 816 27.75 -32.69 -7.02
C ALA A 816 29.11 -33.21 -7.53
N MET A 817 30.08 -33.37 -6.63
CA MET A 817 31.39 -33.94 -6.95
C MET A 817 31.29 -35.40 -7.43
N ALA A 818 30.44 -36.22 -6.81
CA ALA A 818 30.23 -37.60 -7.23
C ALA A 818 29.67 -37.68 -8.67
N LEU A 819 28.70 -36.82 -9.01
CA LEU A 819 28.14 -36.74 -10.37
C LEU A 819 29.16 -36.29 -11.43
N CYS A 820 30.24 -35.60 -11.02
CA CYS A 820 31.34 -35.22 -11.92
C CYS A 820 32.32 -36.36 -12.20
N GLN A 821 32.38 -37.39 -11.33
CA GLN A 821 33.31 -38.52 -11.48
C GLN A 821 32.78 -39.57 -12.46
N ASP A 822 31.45 -39.69 -12.58
CA ASP A 822 30.79 -40.70 -13.44
C ASP A 822 30.67 -40.27 -14.92
N ASN A 823 30.83 -38.98 -15.23
CA ASN A 823 30.76 -38.47 -16.59
C ASN A 823 32.15 -38.47 -17.26
N GLU A 824 32.54 -39.60 -17.86
CA GLU A 824 33.76 -39.72 -18.67
C GLU A 824 33.67 -38.98 -20.02
N THR A 825 32.52 -38.43 -20.40
CA THR A 825 32.30 -37.85 -21.73
C THR A 825 31.90 -36.38 -21.67
N THR A 826 32.80 -35.54 -22.19
CA THR A 826 32.58 -34.31 -22.99
C THR A 826 32.98 -32.96 -22.39
N THR A 827 33.89 -32.32 -23.14
CA THR A 827 34.26 -30.89 -23.24
C THR A 827 35.03 -30.24 -22.10
N THR A 828 36.35 -30.30 -22.24
CA THR A 828 37.27 -29.24 -21.83
C THR A 828 36.72 -27.88 -22.24
N VAL A 829 36.27 -27.08 -21.26
CA VAL A 829 36.12 -25.64 -21.44
C VAL A 829 37.51 -25.10 -21.72
N THR A 830 37.74 -24.61 -22.93
CA THR A 830 38.91 -23.81 -23.28
C THR A 830 38.92 -22.59 -22.36
N THR A 831 39.85 -22.59 -21.43
CA THR A 831 40.27 -21.40 -20.69
C THR A 831 40.75 -20.36 -21.70
N PRO A 832 40.27 -19.11 -21.66
CA PRO A 832 41.10 -18.02 -22.15
C PRO A 832 42.33 -17.98 -21.24
N ASP A 833 43.49 -18.28 -21.82
CA ASP A 833 44.77 -17.88 -21.23
C ASP A 833 44.74 -16.36 -21.03
N GLN A 834 44.47 -15.95 -19.80
CA GLN A 834 44.98 -14.69 -19.27
C GLN A 834 45.75 -15.03 -18.01
N ASP A 835 47.02 -15.41 -18.26
CA ASP A 835 48.13 -15.04 -17.40
C ASP A 835 48.05 -13.52 -17.16
N SER A 836 47.42 -13.15 -16.07
CA SER A 836 47.78 -11.95 -15.34
C SER A 836 47.56 -12.26 -13.88
N ALA A 837 48.63 -12.09 -13.11
CA ALA A 837 48.55 -11.93 -11.68
C ALA A 837 47.47 -10.87 -11.39
N PHE A 838 46.28 -11.31 -10.99
CA PHE A 838 45.33 -10.42 -10.33
C PHE A 838 45.92 -10.15 -8.96
N ASP A 839 46.75 -9.12 -8.94
CA ASP A 839 47.21 -8.38 -7.80
C ASP A 839 46.08 -8.28 -6.76
N GLU A 840 46.41 -8.66 -5.52
CA GLU A 840 45.51 -8.59 -4.36
C GLU A 840 45.36 -7.14 -3.87
N SER A 841 45.04 -6.22 -4.78
CA SER A 841 44.55 -4.90 -4.39
C SER A 841 43.05 -5.01 -4.13
N GLU A 842 42.69 -5.28 -2.87
CA GLU A 842 41.33 -5.05 -2.38
C GLU A 842 41.07 -3.53 -2.39
N ASP A 843 40.65 -2.98 -3.53
CA ASP A 843 40.20 -1.60 -3.63
C ASP A 843 38.94 -1.39 -2.76
N ASP A 844 39.08 -0.53 -1.76
CA ASP A 844 38.04 -0.14 -0.81
C ASP A 844 36.93 0.66 -1.52
N VAL A 845 35.95 -0.03 -2.07
CA VAL A 845 34.66 0.60 -2.41
C VAL A 845 33.91 0.83 -1.10
N SER A 846 33.98 2.06 -0.59
CA SER A 846 33.19 2.52 0.56
C SER A 846 31.69 2.34 0.32
N SER A 847 31.18 1.18 0.71
CA SER A 847 29.76 0.81 0.62
C SER A 847 29.14 0.92 2.01
N PRO A 848 27.97 1.55 2.17
CA PRO A 848 27.31 1.59 3.48
C PRO A 848 26.93 0.17 3.91
N SER A 849 27.21 -0.17 5.17
CA SER A 849 26.88 -1.43 5.83
C SER A 849 25.37 -1.67 5.98
N ARG A 850 24.62 -1.67 4.87
CA ARG A 850 23.30 -2.30 4.80
C ARG A 850 23.52 -3.76 4.51
N SER A 851 22.85 -4.62 5.26
CA SER A 851 22.88 -6.07 5.11
C SER A 851 22.75 -6.47 3.64
N LEU A 852 23.58 -7.42 3.19
CA LEU A 852 23.52 -8.10 1.89
C LEU A 852 22.24 -8.95 1.73
N GLU A 853 21.15 -8.60 2.42
CA GLU A 853 19.85 -9.27 2.35
C GLU A 853 19.04 -8.73 1.16
N ARG A 854 19.58 -8.88 -0.05
CA ARG A 854 18.70 -9.04 -1.21
C ARG A 854 18.36 -10.53 -1.25
N GLN A 855 17.31 -10.93 -0.53
CA GLN A 855 16.65 -12.20 -0.86
C GLN A 855 16.16 -12.03 -2.30
N SER A 856 16.82 -12.69 -3.27
CA SER A 856 16.19 -12.95 -4.56
C SER A 856 14.89 -13.68 -4.23
N ASN A 857 13.75 -13.07 -4.54
CA ASN A 857 12.44 -13.67 -4.25
C ASN A 857 12.18 -14.94 -5.08
N THR A 858 13.01 -15.24 -6.09
CA THR A 858 12.98 -16.48 -6.90
C THR A 858 13.94 -17.55 -6.43
N GLY A 859 15.05 -17.14 -5.81
CA GLY A 859 16.15 -18.01 -5.38
C GLY A 859 15.72 -19.34 -4.78
N PRO A 860 14.94 -19.32 -3.68
CA PRO A 860 14.46 -20.54 -3.05
C PRO A 860 13.61 -21.41 -4.00
N ILE A 861 12.62 -20.85 -4.72
CA ILE A 861 11.67 -21.66 -5.50
C ILE A 861 12.35 -22.39 -6.64
N LEU A 862 13.17 -21.67 -7.39
CA LEU A 862 13.88 -22.25 -8.51
C LEU A 862 14.87 -23.29 -7.99
N GLN A 863 15.48 -23.07 -6.82
CA GLN A 863 16.26 -24.10 -6.14
C GLN A 863 15.44 -25.38 -5.84
N TYR A 864 14.23 -25.25 -5.26
CA TYR A 864 13.36 -26.40 -4.97
C TYR A 864 12.92 -27.13 -6.24
N LEU A 865 12.54 -26.38 -7.29
CA LEU A 865 12.20 -26.95 -8.60
C LEU A 865 13.41 -27.68 -9.22
N CYS A 866 14.61 -27.10 -9.18
CA CYS A 866 15.85 -27.72 -9.63
C CYS A 866 16.17 -29.00 -8.85
N ALA A 867 15.90 -29.02 -7.55
CA ALA A 867 16.09 -30.18 -6.70
C ALA A 867 15.04 -31.29 -6.92
N GLY A 868 14.02 -31.06 -7.75
CA GLY A 868 12.91 -31.99 -7.95
C GLY A 868 12.04 -32.16 -6.69
N ILE A 869 12.23 -31.29 -5.69
CA ILE A 869 11.40 -31.26 -4.50
C ILE A 869 10.08 -30.62 -4.96
N GLY A 870 8.98 -31.37 -4.79
CA GLY A 870 7.66 -31.03 -5.32
C GLY A 870 7.27 -29.57 -5.09
N THR A 871 6.41 -29.05 -5.95
CA THR A 871 5.98 -27.64 -5.92
C THR A 871 5.59 -27.26 -4.49
N PRO A 872 6.16 -26.18 -3.91
CA PRO A 872 5.86 -25.80 -2.54
C PRO A 872 4.35 -25.64 -2.42
N ASN A 873 3.74 -26.28 -1.42
CA ASN A 873 2.29 -26.29 -1.24
C ASN A 873 1.74 -24.85 -1.33
N GLN A 874 1.14 -24.47 -2.45
CA GLN A 874 0.52 -23.16 -2.58
C GLN A 874 -0.80 -23.18 -1.83
N LEU A 875 -1.11 -22.13 -1.09
CA LEU A 875 -2.36 -22.06 -0.35
C LEU A 875 -2.88 -20.64 -0.31
N SER A 876 -4.18 -20.48 -0.57
CA SER A 876 -4.83 -19.18 -0.51
C SER A 876 -6.11 -19.29 0.30
N GLY A 877 -6.45 -18.25 1.05
CA GLY A 877 -7.67 -18.24 1.84
C GLY A 877 -7.77 -17.04 2.77
N PHE A 878 -8.91 -16.93 3.44
CA PHE A 878 -9.08 -15.91 4.47
C PHE A 878 -8.45 -16.38 5.79
N LEU A 879 -7.60 -15.52 6.35
CA LEU A 879 -7.10 -15.66 7.72
C LEU A 879 -7.38 -14.38 8.50
N LEU A 880 -7.50 -14.50 9.81
CA LEU A 880 -7.42 -13.35 10.70
C LEU A 880 -5.98 -13.22 11.18
N ARG A 881 -5.37 -12.04 11.06
CA ARG A 881 -4.02 -11.76 11.55
C ARG A 881 -4.04 -10.84 12.77
N LYS A 882 -3.20 -11.09 13.76
CA LYS A 882 -2.93 -10.22 14.91
C LYS A 882 -1.41 -10.12 15.12
N PHE A 883 -0.89 -8.93 15.41
CA PHE A 883 0.48 -8.75 15.90
C PHE A 883 0.50 -8.93 17.42
N LYS A 884 1.63 -9.35 18.00
CA LYS A 884 1.79 -9.54 19.45
C LYS A 884 1.23 -8.38 20.27
N ASN A 885 1.64 -7.16 19.93
CA ASN A 885 1.28 -5.96 20.70
C ASN A 885 0.05 -5.23 20.11
N SER A 886 -0.79 -5.92 19.33
CA SER A 886 -1.98 -5.33 18.73
C SER A 886 -3.27 -5.85 19.34
N ASN A 887 -4.22 -4.95 19.57
CA ASN A 887 -5.48 -5.26 20.25
C ASN A 887 -6.53 -5.92 19.33
N GLY A 888 -6.26 -6.10 18.03
CA GLY A 888 -7.26 -6.48 17.05
C GLY A 888 -6.84 -7.57 16.07
N TRP A 889 -7.80 -8.41 15.69
CA TRP A 889 -7.68 -9.38 14.61
C TRP A 889 -8.14 -8.74 13.29
N GLN A 890 -7.30 -8.79 12.27
CA GLN A 890 -7.57 -8.25 10.93
C GLN A 890 -7.88 -9.39 9.96
N LYS A 891 -9.08 -9.42 9.38
CA LYS A 891 -9.40 -10.39 8.31
C LYS A 891 -8.71 -9.96 7.02
N LEU A 892 -7.92 -10.86 6.45
CA LEU A 892 -7.15 -10.65 5.22
C LEU A 892 -7.34 -11.85 4.31
N TRP A 893 -7.34 -11.60 3.01
CA TRP A 893 -7.08 -12.65 2.05
C TRP A 893 -5.56 -12.87 2.00
N VAL A 894 -5.13 -14.08 2.27
CA VAL A 894 -3.71 -14.42 2.38
C VAL A 894 -3.39 -15.43 1.29
N VAL A 895 -2.34 -15.15 0.53
CA VAL A 895 -1.78 -16.03 -0.49
C VAL A 895 -0.42 -16.47 -0.01
N PHE A 896 -0.21 -17.77 0.13
CA PHE A 896 1.08 -18.37 0.36
C PHE A 896 1.59 -18.99 -0.94
N THR A 897 2.68 -18.42 -1.44
CA THR A 897 3.43 -18.89 -2.59
C THR A 897 4.87 -18.44 -2.37
N ASN A 898 5.84 -19.14 -2.96
CA ASN A 898 7.21 -18.61 -3.01
C ASN A 898 7.84 -18.38 -1.63
N PHE A 899 7.56 -19.25 -0.65
CA PHE A 899 8.04 -19.11 0.73
C PHE A 899 7.65 -17.77 1.38
N CYS A 900 6.59 -17.13 0.88
CA CYS A 900 6.17 -15.79 1.27
C CYS A 900 4.65 -15.73 1.44
N LEU A 901 4.20 -14.99 2.46
CA LEU A 901 2.80 -14.63 2.62
C LEU A 901 2.52 -13.28 1.99
N PHE A 902 1.59 -13.23 1.06
CA PHE A 902 1.07 -12.00 0.46
C PHE A 902 -0.31 -11.68 1.03
N PHE A 903 -0.49 -10.45 1.50
CA PHE A 903 -1.71 -10.02 2.18
C PHE A 903 -2.55 -9.09 1.30
N TYR A 904 -3.81 -9.41 1.10
CA TYR A 904 -4.79 -8.62 0.35
C TYR A 904 -5.97 -8.25 1.24
N LYS A 905 -6.70 -7.16 0.93
CA LYS A 905 -7.94 -6.82 1.67
C LYS A 905 -9.05 -7.78 1.28
N SER A 906 -9.11 -8.12 0.00
CA SER A 906 -10.10 -8.99 -0.61
C SER A 906 -9.44 -9.88 -1.67
N TYR A 907 -10.06 -11.01 -1.98
CA TYR A 907 -9.65 -11.89 -3.08
C TYR A 907 -9.82 -11.25 -4.48
N GLN A 908 -10.53 -10.11 -4.56
CA GLN A 908 -10.75 -9.36 -5.80
C GLN A 908 -9.68 -8.28 -6.07
N ASP A 909 -8.80 -8.02 -5.09
CA ASP A 909 -7.77 -7.00 -5.23
C ASP A 909 -6.73 -7.43 -6.29
N GLY A 910 -6.26 -6.48 -7.11
CA GLY A 910 -5.30 -6.76 -8.19
C GLY A 910 -3.83 -6.84 -7.75
N TYR A 911 -3.51 -6.49 -6.49
CA TYR A 911 -2.14 -6.50 -5.97
C TYR A 911 -2.13 -6.58 -4.43
N PRO A 912 -1.06 -7.13 -3.82
CA PRO A 912 -0.96 -7.28 -2.37
C PRO A 912 -0.72 -5.94 -1.66
N LEU A 913 -1.20 -5.85 -0.42
CA LEU A 913 -0.94 -4.74 0.52
C LEU A 913 0.47 -4.80 1.10
N ALA A 914 0.94 -6.02 1.37
CA ALA A 914 2.20 -6.31 2.02
C ALA A 914 2.58 -7.77 1.73
N SER A 915 3.86 -8.08 1.89
CA SER A 915 4.42 -9.42 1.84
C SER A 915 5.18 -9.73 3.14
N LEU A 916 5.32 -11.01 3.46
CA LEU A 916 6.09 -11.52 4.60
C LEU A 916 6.85 -12.78 4.17
N PRO A 917 8.15 -12.64 3.83
CA PRO A 917 9.03 -13.79 3.58
C PRO A 917 9.15 -14.65 4.84
N LEU A 918 9.05 -15.97 4.68
CA LEU A 918 9.02 -16.93 5.79
C LEU A 918 10.35 -17.62 6.05
N LEU A 919 11.38 -17.38 5.24
CA LEU A 919 12.71 -17.95 5.50
C LEU A 919 13.21 -17.50 6.87
N GLY A 920 13.53 -18.49 7.71
CA GLY A 920 13.98 -18.28 9.10
C GLY A 920 12.86 -18.18 10.13
N TYR A 921 11.61 -18.01 9.72
CA TYR A 921 10.48 -18.04 10.66
C TYR A 921 10.31 -19.44 11.24
N THR A 922 9.82 -19.51 12.47
CA THR A 922 9.33 -20.72 13.13
C THR A 922 7.81 -20.66 13.22
N ILE A 923 7.15 -21.79 12.97
CA ILE A 923 5.70 -21.93 13.12
C ILE A 923 5.36 -22.81 14.33
N THR A 924 4.63 -22.24 15.27
CA THR A 924 4.21 -22.92 16.51
C THR A 924 2.75 -22.62 16.82
N GLN A 925 2.20 -23.26 17.85
CA GLN A 925 0.96 -22.79 18.47
C GLN A 925 1.30 -21.69 19.51
N PRO A 926 0.37 -20.77 19.80
CA PRO A 926 0.56 -19.79 20.87
C PRO A 926 0.81 -20.49 22.21
N GLY A 927 1.79 -20.00 22.97
CA GLY A 927 2.02 -20.42 24.35
C GLY A 927 1.09 -19.72 25.34
N GLU A 928 1.16 -20.11 26.61
CA GLU A 928 0.39 -19.45 27.69
C GLU A 928 0.78 -17.96 27.81
N GLU A 929 2.05 -17.64 27.56
CA GLU A 929 2.61 -16.29 27.59
C GLU A 929 2.12 -15.36 26.48
N ASP A 930 1.47 -15.89 25.45
CA ASP A 930 0.96 -15.10 24.32
C ASP A 930 -0.46 -14.55 24.57
N GLU A 931 -1.14 -15.01 25.63
CA GLU A 931 -2.50 -14.59 26.03
C GLU A 931 -3.54 -14.70 24.90
N ILE A 932 -3.44 -15.74 24.06
CA ILE A 932 -4.37 -15.98 22.94
C ILE A 932 -5.42 -17.03 23.29
N ASN A 933 -6.57 -16.58 23.81
CA ASN A 933 -7.74 -17.43 24.08
C ASN A 933 -8.67 -17.55 22.86
N LYS A 934 -8.15 -18.07 21.74
CA LYS A 934 -8.96 -18.37 20.54
C LYS A 934 -8.54 -19.69 19.91
N ASP A 935 -9.53 -20.48 19.50
CA ASP A 935 -9.30 -21.70 18.74
C ASP A 935 -8.69 -21.42 17.36
N TYR A 936 -7.95 -22.40 16.85
CA TYR A 936 -7.41 -22.45 15.49
C TYR A 936 -6.39 -21.34 15.18
N VAL A 937 -5.57 -20.99 16.16
CA VAL A 937 -4.52 -19.97 16.03
C VAL A 937 -3.14 -20.62 15.93
N PHE A 938 -2.35 -20.19 14.94
CA PHE A 938 -0.92 -20.48 14.85
C PHE A 938 -0.09 -19.20 14.97
N LYS A 939 1.14 -19.34 15.45
CA LYS A 939 2.13 -18.30 15.68
C LYS A 939 3.28 -18.44 14.68
N LEU A 940 3.62 -17.34 14.01
CA LEU A 940 4.83 -17.20 13.22
C LEU A 940 5.78 -16.27 13.95
N GLN A 941 7.00 -16.73 14.23
CA GLN A 941 8.00 -15.97 14.96
C GLN A 941 9.34 -15.96 14.23
N PHE A 942 9.97 -14.79 14.15
CA PHE A 942 11.35 -14.63 13.70
C PHE A 942 12.02 -13.54 14.52
N LYS A 943 13.05 -13.90 15.29
CA LYS A 943 13.69 -12.98 16.25
C LYS A 943 12.62 -12.34 17.15
N THR A 944 12.49 -11.01 17.10
CA THR A 944 11.49 -10.22 17.85
C THR A 944 10.16 -10.07 17.13
N HIS A 945 10.06 -10.44 15.86
CA HIS A 945 8.82 -10.32 15.07
C HIS A 945 7.91 -11.52 15.35
N VAL A 946 6.69 -11.24 15.84
CA VAL A 946 5.70 -12.26 16.20
C VAL A 946 4.34 -11.91 15.59
N TYR A 947 3.78 -12.87 14.84
CA TYR A 947 2.49 -12.78 14.18
C TYR A 947 1.60 -13.95 14.58
N PHE A 948 0.34 -13.68 14.85
CA PHE A 948 -0.69 -14.68 15.11
C PHE A 948 -1.68 -14.73 13.95
N PHE A 949 -2.03 -15.92 13.53
CA PHE A 949 -2.99 -16.16 12.46
C PHE A 949 -4.05 -17.14 12.92
N ARG A 950 -5.31 -16.79 12.69
CA ARG A 950 -6.45 -17.64 13.01
C ARG A 950 -7.15 -18.09 11.73
N ALA A 951 -7.32 -19.40 11.60
CA ALA A 951 -8.08 -20.02 10.52
C ALA A 951 -9.58 -20.09 10.84
N GLU A 952 -10.40 -20.39 9.85
CA GLU A 952 -11.86 -20.43 10.00
C GLU A 952 -12.38 -21.76 10.58
N SER A 953 -11.59 -22.83 10.47
CA SER A 953 -11.93 -24.18 10.90
C SER A 953 -10.70 -24.95 11.36
N GLU A 954 -10.92 -26.06 12.05
CA GLU A 954 -9.87 -26.99 12.45
C GLU A 954 -9.08 -27.53 11.25
N TYR A 955 -9.77 -27.98 10.20
CA TYR A 955 -9.11 -28.46 8.99
C TYR A 955 -8.24 -27.39 8.35
N THR A 956 -8.78 -26.17 8.17
CA THR A 956 -8.01 -25.08 7.55
C THR A 956 -6.82 -24.68 8.40
N PHE A 957 -6.93 -24.73 9.73
CA PHE A 957 -5.82 -24.49 10.64
C PHE A 957 -4.66 -25.48 10.43
N TYR A 958 -4.94 -26.78 10.48
CA TYR A 958 -3.90 -27.79 10.27
C TYR A 958 -3.33 -27.71 8.86
N ARG A 959 -4.17 -27.43 7.85
CA ARG A 959 -3.71 -27.25 6.48
C ARG A 959 -2.76 -26.05 6.32
N TRP A 960 -3.08 -24.90 6.92
CA TRP A 960 -2.16 -23.76 6.92
C TRP A 960 -0.85 -24.08 7.64
N MET A 961 -0.89 -24.78 8.79
CA MET A 961 0.32 -25.18 9.49
C MET A 961 1.18 -26.16 8.68
N GLU A 962 0.57 -27.18 8.09
CA GLU A 962 1.24 -28.18 7.23
C GLU A 962 2.02 -27.48 6.10
N VAL A 963 1.34 -26.58 5.38
CA VAL A 963 1.90 -25.87 4.24
C VAL A 963 3.00 -24.87 4.64
N LEU A 964 2.83 -24.16 5.74
CA LEU A 964 3.84 -23.19 6.19
C LEU A 964 5.06 -23.88 6.79
N LYS A 965 4.89 -25.05 7.42
CA LYS A 965 6.00 -25.85 7.95
C LYS A 965 7.02 -26.23 6.88
N THR A 966 6.56 -26.53 5.66
CA THR A 966 7.46 -26.84 4.54
C THR A 966 8.31 -25.65 4.07
N ALA A 967 8.01 -24.44 4.53
CA ALA A 967 8.68 -23.20 4.14
C ALA A 967 9.44 -22.48 5.27
N THR A 968 9.11 -22.81 6.52
CA THR A 968 9.85 -22.37 7.71
C THR A 968 11.07 -23.26 7.96
N TYR A 969 12.07 -22.78 8.69
CA TYR A 969 13.42 -23.38 8.85
C TYR A 969 13.46 -24.75 9.58
N SER A 970 12.33 -25.45 9.66
CA SER A 970 12.14 -26.73 10.34
C SER A 970 11.39 -27.73 9.45
N SER A 971 11.89 -28.01 8.24
CA SER A 971 11.71 -29.34 7.67
C SER A 971 12.81 -30.24 8.21
N LYS A 972 12.62 -30.68 9.46
CA LYS A 972 13.04 -32.04 9.80
C LYS A 972 12.39 -32.94 8.76
N VAL A 973 13.20 -33.50 7.86
CA VAL A 973 12.84 -34.78 7.27
C VAL A 973 13.03 -35.78 8.41
N GLU A 974 12.00 -35.88 9.27
CA GLU A 974 11.84 -37.09 10.07
C GLU A 974 11.36 -38.14 9.07
N GLU A 975 12.27 -39.05 8.72
CA GLU A 975 11.92 -40.33 8.14
C GLU A 975 10.88 -41.00 9.04
N SER A 976 9.72 -41.31 8.45
CA SER A 976 8.82 -42.36 8.93
C SER A 976 8.28 -43.11 7.74
#